data_AF-A0A535H6I4-F1
#
_entry.id   AF-A0A535H6I4-F1
#
_cell.length_a   1.000
_cell.length_b   1.000
_cell.length_c   1.000
_cell.angle_alpha   90.00
_cell.angle_beta   90.00
_cell.angle_gamma   90.00
#
_symmetry.space_group_name_H-M   'P 1'
#
loop_
_entity.id
_entity.type
_entity.pdbx_description
1 polymer ?
#
loop_
_entity_poly.entity_id
_entity_poly.type
_entity_poly.pdbx_seq_one_letter_code
_entity_poly.pdbx_strand_id
1 'polypeptide(L)'
;MATKQLRLEVAQLTDVGRRREHNEDNMAYVIPKDPQVMAKKGALFIVADGMGGHAAGEVASEIAVDTVSNVYYQDDSDDVAYSLLHAIKRANALIHQRAAENMLRSGMGTTCVAAVLRGNMAYIANVGDSRAYLVRDGQVKQVSQDHSWVAEQVRAGLLTEDQARTHAQRNVITRCLGTQADVEIDVFPEQLEDKDALVFCTDGLSGLVSDDEIRRIVDQSGPQDSVYHLVQRANENGGPDNITAIVVSVQETGWEPPNVRRPVPVGGREVGEDTASLGSPGSSPTTVPSAVIGDGSAPSSSMRFSSGPLTHDDIDTAPQPVLAPQRRSRSRLFYPMLALLALLILATVGGGIYIFLQFNSGISVAAQVKNAQDSMSHANKVISNNPSAALAELANAQKSLRTLQQNSTLTNDQHTTVSNLEGNLTRSVQTAIANYNNQSSIALLCPSNATTNAINDGTTGTQAKTIVQVNGKRAPQLYALGMDNKLYQVKNNSLFFVPVPLTADTKVLDIASNGSQLVLLTVQPMKAGASTSNNIYMLNLLSPDQAKPDHPVFDTFSQIDPRLVRANQVPTLITAAGTDVYVVFGSNTAQTSTLIMDYFPKANIPLAQTTASTLSFSNTVMSVTAFPKRELFFLLAGGSVQRIQLTGGTQTQPATSVLVDNPIAQPLPVSAKAFTWQTPVPTINQEGTKALAVPATSSPSSLGAGTVNGEPHLYIMDTASHRILDLKTMSGGNTGTPTTGVTPTSTTTGGGVATNNSSVTLHLAQQYVSPTFLTLPRSIAVDAQGSQINVLSQNTSSMLALVSFHTNPQNVCA
;
A
#
# COMPACT_ATOMS: atom_id res chain seq x y z
N MET A 1 -2.19 36.62 -12.82
CA MET A 1 -3.20 36.64 -13.90
C MET A 1 -4.57 36.53 -13.25
N ALA A 2 -5.65 37.00 -13.88
CA ALA A 2 -6.99 36.79 -13.33
C ALA A 2 -7.33 35.29 -13.39
N THR A 3 -7.77 34.70 -12.27
CA THR A 3 -8.30 33.34 -12.23
C THR A 3 -9.60 33.30 -13.02
N LYS A 4 -9.64 32.49 -14.09
CA LYS A 4 -10.88 32.21 -14.82
C LYS A 4 -11.91 31.66 -13.85
N GLN A 5 -13.09 32.27 -13.80
CA GLN A 5 -14.18 31.81 -12.96
C GLN A 5 -15.08 30.91 -13.79
N LEU A 6 -15.12 29.62 -13.44
CA LEU A 6 -15.97 28.63 -14.07
C LEU A 6 -17.31 28.55 -13.32
N ARG A 7 -18.40 28.49 -14.07
CA ARG A 7 -19.76 28.22 -13.59
C ARG A 7 -20.10 26.77 -13.91
N LEU A 8 -20.79 26.10 -12.99
CA LEU A 8 -21.27 24.73 -13.15
C LEU A 8 -22.79 24.75 -13.39
N GLU A 9 -23.26 24.00 -14.37
CA GLU A 9 -24.66 23.65 -14.57
C GLU A 9 -24.79 22.13 -14.44
N VAL A 10 -25.72 21.66 -13.59
CA VAL A 10 -25.74 20.28 -13.11
C VAL A 10 -27.16 19.73 -13.23
N ALA A 11 -27.27 18.48 -13.68
CA ALA A 11 -28.48 17.70 -13.52
C ALA A 11 -28.13 16.27 -13.11
N GLN A 12 -29.07 15.59 -12.45
CA GLN A 12 -28.94 14.21 -12.06
C GLN A 12 -30.27 13.47 -12.23
N LEU A 13 -30.21 12.18 -12.57
CA LEU A 13 -31.37 11.31 -12.71
C LEU A 13 -31.01 9.88 -12.33
N THR A 14 -31.91 9.21 -11.62
CA THR A 14 -31.84 7.77 -11.31
C THR A 14 -33.18 7.13 -11.66
N ASP A 15 -33.14 5.92 -12.22
CA ASP A 15 -34.30 5.13 -12.62
C ASP A 15 -34.06 3.65 -12.29
N VAL A 16 -35.13 2.95 -11.89
CA VAL A 16 -35.05 1.54 -11.49
C VAL A 16 -34.76 0.59 -12.66
N GLY A 17 -34.91 1.07 -13.91
CA GLY A 17 -34.80 0.26 -15.11
C GLY A 17 -36.11 -0.46 -15.45
N ARG A 18 -36.02 -1.50 -16.28
CA ARG A 18 -37.16 -2.31 -16.76
C ARG A 18 -37.25 -3.70 -16.12
N ARG A 19 -36.20 -4.16 -15.43
CA ARG A 19 -36.11 -5.55 -14.93
C ARG A 19 -35.83 -5.71 -13.43
N ARG A 20 -35.42 -4.65 -12.72
CA ARG A 20 -35.29 -4.66 -11.26
C ARG A 20 -36.60 -4.18 -10.63
N GLU A 21 -36.91 -4.68 -9.43
CA GLU A 21 -38.08 -4.23 -8.63
C GLU A 21 -37.71 -3.07 -7.68
N HIS A 22 -36.43 -2.96 -7.34
CA HIS A 22 -35.87 -1.99 -6.40
C HIS A 22 -34.66 -1.28 -7.02
N ASN A 23 -34.37 -0.08 -6.53
CA ASN A 23 -33.20 0.70 -6.92
C ASN A 23 -32.14 0.59 -5.82
N GLU A 24 -31.02 -0.08 -6.10
CA GLU A 24 -29.87 -0.19 -5.20
C GLU A 24 -28.82 0.92 -5.49
N ASP A 25 -28.99 1.71 -6.58
CA ASP A 25 -28.17 2.90 -6.87
C ASP A 25 -28.47 4.09 -5.93
N ASN A 26 -27.45 4.91 -5.68
CA ASN A 26 -27.61 6.19 -5.02
C ASN A 26 -26.67 7.27 -5.63
N MET A 27 -27.03 8.53 -5.49
CA MET A 27 -26.29 9.67 -6.04
C MET A 27 -26.53 10.96 -5.26
N ALA A 28 -25.53 11.84 -5.23
CA ALA A 28 -25.69 13.20 -4.76
C ALA A 28 -24.73 14.18 -5.44
N TYR A 29 -25.05 15.46 -5.34
CA TYR A 29 -24.09 16.54 -5.52
C TYR A 29 -24.23 17.58 -4.41
N VAL A 30 -23.13 18.26 -4.11
CA VAL A 30 -23.08 19.36 -3.15
C VAL A 30 -22.32 20.52 -3.79
N ILE A 31 -22.99 21.65 -3.98
CA ILE A 31 -22.41 22.91 -4.45
C ILE A 31 -22.49 23.88 -3.26
N PRO A 32 -21.37 24.14 -2.54
CA PRO A 32 -21.40 25.02 -1.38
C PRO A 32 -21.92 26.43 -1.68
N LYS A 33 -22.96 26.86 -0.96
CA LYS A 33 -23.51 28.23 -1.06
C LYS A 33 -22.53 29.28 -0.48
N ASP A 34 -21.64 28.90 0.42
CA ASP A 34 -20.57 29.77 0.96
C ASP A 34 -19.38 29.86 -0.02
N PRO A 35 -19.01 31.04 -0.53
CA PRO A 35 -17.87 31.23 -1.42
C PRO A 35 -16.52 30.78 -0.84
N GLN A 36 -16.33 30.83 0.49
CA GLN A 36 -15.11 30.36 1.14
C GLN A 36 -15.03 28.84 1.12
N VAL A 37 -16.14 28.15 1.41
CA VAL A 37 -16.21 26.68 1.32
C VAL A 37 -16.08 26.24 -0.14
N MET A 38 -16.69 26.95 -1.09
CA MET A 38 -16.50 26.71 -2.52
C MET A 38 -15.02 26.87 -2.95
N ALA A 39 -14.34 27.93 -2.50
CA ALA A 39 -12.93 28.16 -2.83
C ALA A 39 -11.95 27.18 -2.15
N LYS A 40 -12.28 26.71 -0.93
CA LYS A 40 -11.47 25.75 -0.17
C LYS A 40 -11.69 24.29 -0.61
N LYS A 41 -12.95 23.88 -0.69
CA LYS A 41 -13.40 22.49 -0.86
C LYS A 41 -14.08 22.19 -2.20
N GLY A 42 -14.53 23.18 -2.97
CA GLY A 42 -15.18 22.94 -4.27
C GLY A 42 -16.54 22.27 -4.19
N ALA A 43 -17.08 21.90 -5.37
CA ALA A 43 -18.33 21.17 -5.52
C ALA A 43 -18.06 19.66 -5.61
N LEU A 44 -18.77 18.85 -4.83
CA LEU A 44 -18.69 17.39 -4.80
C LEU A 44 -19.83 16.78 -5.63
N PHE A 45 -19.52 15.70 -6.32
CA PHE A 45 -20.44 14.83 -7.06
C PHE A 45 -20.14 13.39 -6.69
N ILE A 46 -21.16 12.53 -6.54
CA ILE A 46 -20.98 11.11 -6.22
C ILE A 46 -22.11 10.26 -6.79
N VAL A 47 -21.75 9.11 -7.34
CA VAL A 47 -22.63 8.02 -7.77
C VAL A 47 -22.11 6.71 -7.20
N ALA A 48 -23.01 5.87 -6.69
CA ALA A 48 -22.71 4.60 -6.05
C ALA A 48 -23.75 3.54 -6.43
N ASP A 49 -23.30 2.38 -6.93
CA ASP A 49 -24.12 1.23 -7.33
C ASP A 49 -24.11 0.20 -6.20
N GLY A 50 -25.27 -0.14 -5.65
CA GLY A 50 -25.40 -0.99 -4.48
C GLY A 50 -25.45 -2.49 -4.82
N MET A 51 -24.63 -3.29 -4.13
CA MET A 51 -24.59 -4.75 -4.29
C MET A 51 -24.75 -5.48 -2.96
N GLY A 52 -25.52 -6.57 -2.95
CA GLY A 52 -25.74 -7.41 -1.76
C GLY A 52 -27.13 -8.03 -1.69
N GLY A 53 -28.07 -7.56 -2.52
CA GLY A 53 -29.42 -8.11 -2.62
C GLY A 53 -30.45 -7.26 -1.88
N HIS A 54 -31.27 -6.54 -2.65
CA HIS A 54 -32.38 -5.72 -2.17
C HIS A 54 -31.94 -4.77 -1.04
N ALA A 55 -32.36 -5.04 0.20
CA ALA A 55 -32.13 -4.17 1.36
C ALA A 55 -30.67 -4.11 1.88
N ALA A 56 -29.73 -4.80 1.21
CA ALA A 56 -28.30 -4.72 1.51
C ALA A 56 -27.56 -3.70 0.60
N GLY A 57 -27.83 -3.71 -0.71
CA GLY A 57 -27.17 -2.80 -1.66
C GLY A 57 -27.61 -1.34 -1.48
N GLU A 58 -28.92 -1.09 -1.39
CA GLU A 58 -29.51 0.24 -1.11
C GLU A 58 -28.86 0.91 0.13
N VAL A 59 -28.67 0.14 1.20
CA VAL A 59 -28.06 0.62 2.45
C VAL A 59 -26.56 0.88 2.27
N ALA A 60 -25.87 0.13 1.41
CA ALA A 60 -24.45 0.34 1.15
C ALA A 60 -24.20 1.62 0.35
N SER A 61 -24.97 1.84 -0.73
CA SER A 61 -24.87 3.03 -1.58
C SER A 61 -25.32 4.30 -0.86
N GLU A 62 -26.38 4.24 -0.04
CA GLU A 62 -26.79 5.32 0.88
C GLU A 62 -25.63 5.73 1.82
N ILE A 63 -25.01 4.76 2.50
CA ILE A 63 -23.90 5.04 3.42
C ILE A 63 -22.69 5.62 2.67
N ALA A 64 -22.39 5.16 1.46
CA ALA A 64 -21.31 5.73 0.66
C ALA A 64 -21.58 7.20 0.33
N VAL A 65 -22.75 7.53 -0.22
CA VAL A 65 -23.15 8.89 -0.58
C VAL A 65 -23.14 9.82 0.64
N ASP A 66 -23.79 9.42 1.74
CA ASP A 66 -23.86 10.22 2.96
C ASP A 66 -22.50 10.39 3.64
N THR A 67 -21.72 9.31 3.76
CA THR A 67 -20.45 9.36 4.49
C THR A 67 -19.40 10.14 3.72
N VAL A 68 -19.31 9.94 2.39
CA VAL A 68 -18.37 10.70 1.56
C VAL A 68 -18.72 12.19 1.62
N SER A 69 -19.99 12.54 1.44
CA SER A 69 -20.44 13.93 1.47
C SER A 69 -20.17 14.61 2.82
N ASN A 70 -20.54 13.96 3.94
CA ASN A 70 -20.36 14.55 5.27
C ASN A 70 -18.88 14.65 5.67
N VAL A 71 -18.10 13.57 5.50
CA VAL A 71 -16.69 13.54 5.92
C VAL A 71 -15.84 14.48 5.07
N TYR A 72 -16.10 14.58 3.76
CA TYR A 72 -15.35 15.46 2.87
C TYR A 72 -15.40 16.93 3.27
N TYR A 73 -16.58 17.44 3.63
CA TYR A 73 -16.78 18.84 4.03
C TYR A 73 -16.45 19.11 5.51
N GLN A 74 -16.44 18.08 6.37
CA GLN A 74 -15.99 18.20 7.76
C GLN A 74 -14.47 18.08 7.93
N ASP A 75 -13.77 17.50 6.95
CA ASP A 75 -12.31 17.39 6.97
C ASP A 75 -11.65 18.78 6.90
N ASP A 76 -10.74 19.11 7.82
CA ASP A 76 -10.12 20.45 7.87
C ASP A 76 -9.06 20.70 6.79
N SER A 77 -8.60 19.67 6.07
CA SER A 77 -7.50 19.77 5.10
C SER A 77 -7.83 20.67 3.91
N ASP A 78 -6.83 21.44 3.45
CA ASP A 78 -6.87 22.19 2.18
C ASP A 78 -6.64 21.31 0.95
N ASP A 79 -6.23 20.05 1.16
CA ASP A 79 -5.98 19.08 0.11
C ASP A 79 -7.26 18.30 -0.23
N VAL A 80 -7.80 18.61 -1.40
CA VAL A 80 -9.04 18.02 -1.93
C VAL A 80 -8.88 16.52 -2.19
N ALA A 81 -7.76 16.08 -2.77
CA ALA A 81 -7.55 14.68 -3.10
C ALA A 81 -7.40 13.85 -1.83
N TYR A 82 -6.68 14.36 -0.83
CA TYR A 82 -6.59 13.73 0.49
C TYR A 82 -7.96 13.65 1.18
N SER A 83 -8.72 14.76 1.23
CA SER A 83 -10.02 14.80 1.88
C SER A 83 -11.02 13.82 1.22
N LEU A 84 -11.00 13.73 -0.11
CA LEU A 84 -11.85 12.80 -0.88
C LEU A 84 -11.45 11.34 -0.61
N LEU A 85 -10.15 11.03 -0.65
CA LEU A 85 -9.62 9.71 -0.32
C LEU A 85 -9.97 9.29 1.11
N HIS A 86 -9.83 10.20 2.08
CA HIS A 86 -10.16 9.98 3.48
C HIS A 86 -11.67 9.72 3.66
N ALA A 87 -12.53 10.49 3.00
CA ALA A 87 -13.97 10.34 3.04
C ALA A 87 -14.43 8.98 2.46
N ILE A 88 -13.87 8.54 1.33
CA ILE A 88 -14.18 7.23 0.71
C ILE A 88 -13.65 6.08 1.58
N LYS A 89 -12.45 6.19 2.17
CA LYS A 89 -11.96 5.19 3.14
C LYS A 89 -12.83 5.11 4.38
N ARG A 90 -13.37 6.24 4.86
CA ARG A 90 -14.28 6.27 6.00
C ARG A 90 -15.62 5.62 5.67
N ALA A 91 -16.14 5.83 4.47
CA ALA A 91 -17.31 5.11 3.94
C ALA A 91 -17.07 3.60 3.89
N ASN A 92 -15.94 3.15 3.31
CA ASN A 92 -15.57 1.73 3.26
C ASN A 92 -15.60 1.07 4.65
N ALA A 93 -14.93 1.68 5.62
CA ALA A 93 -14.85 1.17 6.98
C ALA A 93 -16.23 1.09 7.66
N LEU A 94 -17.11 2.07 7.41
CA LEU A 94 -18.46 2.09 7.98
C LEU A 94 -19.38 1.03 7.35
N ILE A 95 -19.32 0.84 6.03
CA ILE A 95 -20.09 -0.20 5.33
C ILE A 95 -19.61 -1.59 5.79
N HIS A 96 -18.29 -1.82 5.81
CA HIS A 96 -17.70 -3.08 6.27
C HIS A 96 -18.08 -3.40 7.73
N GLN A 97 -18.03 -2.41 8.64
CA GLN A 97 -18.50 -2.57 10.01
C GLN A 97 -19.97 -2.99 10.06
N ARG A 98 -20.85 -2.26 9.35
CA ARG A 98 -22.30 -2.48 9.38
C ARG A 98 -22.72 -3.79 8.69
N ALA A 99 -21.88 -4.33 7.79
CA ALA A 99 -22.04 -5.65 7.19
C ALA A 99 -21.68 -6.78 8.18
N ALA A 100 -20.67 -6.57 9.03
CA ALA A 100 -20.29 -7.50 10.08
C ALA A 100 -21.30 -7.53 11.26
N GLU A 101 -21.98 -6.42 11.53
CA GLU A 101 -22.94 -6.28 12.64
C GLU A 101 -24.29 -6.99 12.41
N ASN A 102 -24.66 -7.29 11.15
CA ASN A 102 -25.96 -7.90 10.84
C ASN A 102 -25.84 -8.99 9.77
N MET A 103 -26.14 -10.25 10.14
CA MET A 103 -26.09 -11.41 9.23
C MET A 103 -26.97 -11.25 7.98
N LEU A 104 -28.07 -10.49 8.04
CA LEU A 104 -28.93 -10.19 6.88
C LEU A 104 -28.33 -9.17 5.90
N ARG A 105 -27.17 -8.56 6.25
CA ARG A 105 -26.38 -7.65 5.41
C ARG A 105 -24.96 -8.18 5.17
N SER A 106 -24.73 -9.46 5.41
CA SER A 106 -23.45 -10.10 5.15
C SER A 106 -23.14 -10.07 3.65
N GLY A 107 -22.05 -9.43 3.27
CA GLY A 107 -21.69 -9.23 1.85
C GLY A 107 -22.30 -7.98 1.20
N MET A 108 -22.88 -7.04 1.95
CA MET A 108 -23.22 -5.72 1.39
C MET A 108 -21.94 -5.01 0.92
N GLY A 109 -22.03 -4.35 -0.23
CA GLY A 109 -21.00 -3.48 -0.76
C GLY A 109 -21.58 -2.52 -1.78
N THR A 110 -20.75 -1.63 -2.29
CA THR A 110 -21.17 -0.68 -3.33
C THR A 110 -19.98 -0.21 -4.15
N THR A 111 -20.20 0.14 -5.42
CA THR A 111 -19.23 0.95 -6.17
C THR A 111 -19.25 2.39 -5.63
N CYS A 112 -18.26 3.20 -6.02
CA CYS A 112 -18.25 4.62 -5.74
C CYS A 112 -17.40 5.33 -6.79
N VAL A 113 -18.04 6.15 -7.63
CA VAL A 113 -17.36 7.17 -8.43
C VAL A 113 -17.73 8.54 -7.88
N ALA A 114 -16.73 9.30 -7.47
CA ALA A 114 -16.92 10.61 -6.85
C ALA A 114 -15.97 11.63 -7.46
N ALA A 115 -16.37 12.90 -7.55
CA ALA A 115 -15.54 13.95 -8.11
C ALA A 115 -15.68 15.25 -7.33
N VAL A 116 -14.55 15.94 -7.13
CA VAL A 116 -14.54 17.31 -6.60
C VAL A 116 -14.03 18.28 -7.65
N LEU A 117 -14.85 19.28 -7.99
CA LEU A 117 -14.49 20.38 -8.87
C LEU A 117 -14.11 21.60 -8.03
N ARG A 118 -12.84 22.01 -8.11
CA ARG A 118 -12.30 23.18 -7.41
C ARG A 118 -11.49 24.05 -8.36
N GLY A 119 -11.94 25.28 -8.57
CA GLY A 119 -11.33 26.18 -9.55
C GLY A 119 -11.47 25.59 -10.96
N ASN A 120 -10.34 25.30 -11.60
CA ASN A 120 -10.27 24.64 -12.92
C ASN A 120 -9.70 23.20 -12.84
N MET A 121 -9.80 22.53 -11.69
CA MET A 121 -9.39 21.14 -11.53
C MET A 121 -10.59 20.29 -11.08
N ALA A 122 -10.74 19.11 -11.68
CA ALA A 122 -11.59 18.03 -11.21
C ALA A 122 -10.72 16.92 -10.61
N TYR A 123 -11.02 16.48 -9.38
CA TYR A 123 -10.38 15.33 -8.74
C TYR A 123 -11.39 14.19 -8.69
N ILE A 124 -11.23 13.21 -9.57
CA ILE A 124 -12.18 12.10 -9.74
C ILE A 124 -11.60 10.86 -9.05
N ALA A 125 -12.31 10.30 -8.08
CA ALA A 125 -11.96 9.05 -7.41
C ALA A 125 -12.90 7.91 -7.85
N ASN A 126 -12.37 6.71 -8.07
CA ASN A 126 -13.16 5.53 -8.44
C ASN A 126 -12.85 4.30 -7.59
N VAL A 127 -13.90 3.55 -7.26
CA VAL A 127 -13.88 2.16 -6.77
C VAL A 127 -15.03 1.39 -7.42
N GLY A 128 -14.74 0.45 -8.30
CA GLY A 128 -15.74 -0.36 -9.02
C GLY A 128 -15.81 -0.06 -10.51
N ASP A 129 -16.91 -0.45 -11.14
CA ASP A 129 -17.19 -0.33 -12.59
C ASP A 129 -18.25 0.74 -12.93
N SER A 130 -18.71 1.51 -11.93
CA SER A 130 -19.26 2.85 -12.19
C SER A 130 -18.22 3.76 -12.84
N ARG A 131 -18.66 4.69 -13.68
CA ARG A 131 -17.77 5.44 -14.58
C ARG A 131 -17.87 6.95 -14.45
N ALA A 132 -16.74 7.60 -14.72
CA ALA A 132 -16.61 9.02 -14.97
C ALA A 132 -16.10 9.24 -16.40
N TYR A 133 -16.78 10.11 -17.15
CA TYR A 133 -16.40 10.52 -18.49
C TYR A 133 -16.15 12.03 -18.54
N LEU A 134 -15.19 12.45 -19.36
CA LEU A 134 -14.98 13.83 -19.79
C LEU A 134 -15.33 13.94 -21.28
N VAL A 135 -16.25 14.84 -21.61
CA VAL A 135 -16.62 15.21 -22.98
C VAL A 135 -16.02 16.60 -23.25
N ARG A 136 -15.18 16.69 -24.28
CA ARG A 136 -14.49 17.92 -24.72
C ARG A 136 -14.31 17.91 -26.23
N ASP A 137 -14.55 19.04 -26.90
CA ASP A 137 -14.30 19.25 -28.33
C ASP A 137 -14.85 18.14 -29.25
N GLY A 138 -16.03 17.60 -28.92
CA GLY A 138 -16.64 16.50 -29.68
C GLY A 138 -15.89 15.17 -29.58
N GLN A 139 -15.14 14.96 -28.49
CA GLN A 139 -14.55 13.69 -28.07
C GLN A 139 -15.05 13.30 -26.68
N VAL A 140 -15.07 12.00 -26.40
CA VAL A 140 -15.37 11.44 -25.08
C VAL A 140 -14.17 10.63 -24.59
N LYS A 141 -13.79 10.84 -23.34
CA LYS A 141 -12.72 10.13 -22.64
C LYS A 141 -13.32 9.51 -21.38
N GLN A 142 -13.27 8.19 -21.25
CA GLN A 142 -13.46 7.58 -19.94
C GLN A 142 -12.26 7.95 -19.06
N VAL A 143 -12.51 8.60 -17.92
CA VAL A 143 -11.48 9.05 -16.97
C VAL A 143 -11.23 8.00 -15.90
N SER A 144 -12.29 7.38 -15.38
CA SER A 144 -12.19 6.27 -14.43
C SER A 144 -11.71 4.99 -15.10
N GLN A 145 -11.15 4.07 -14.31
CA GLN A 145 -10.86 2.71 -14.76
C GLN A 145 -11.77 1.72 -14.03
N ASP A 146 -12.46 0.87 -14.78
CA ASP A 146 -13.33 -0.16 -14.23
C ASP A 146 -12.53 -1.17 -13.40
N HIS A 147 -12.97 -1.43 -12.18
CA HIS A 147 -12.47 -2.51 -11.33
C HIS A 147 -13.32 -3.76 -11.52
N SER A 148 -13.28 -4.30 -12.74
CA SER A 148 -13.95 -5.57 -13.12
C SER A 148 -12.93 -6.59 -13.63
N TRP A 149 -13.25 -7.88 -13.49
CA TRP A 149 -12.35 -8.97 -13.87
C TRP A 149 -11.94 -8.89 -15.35
N VAL A 150 -12.87 -8.49 -16.22
CA VAL A 150 -12.62 -8.31 -17.66
C VAL A 150 -11.71 -7.11 -17.93
N ALA A 151 -11.86 -6.00 -17.22
CA ALA A 151 -10.98 -4.84 -17.36
C ALA A 151 -9.54 -5.18 -16.93
N GLU A 152 -9.38 -5.95 -15.84
CA GLU A 152 -8.08 -6.49 -15.42
C GLU A 152 -7.45 -7.40 -16.50
N GLN A 153 -8.25 -8.28 -17.15
CA GLN A 153 -7.72 -9.13 -18.24
C GLN A 153 -7.32 -8.32 -19.48
N VAL A 154 -8.06 -7.27 -19.84
CA VAL A 154 -7.70 -6.37 -20.94
C VAL A 154 -6.40 -5.63 -20.60
N ARG A 155 -6.27 -5.11 -19.37
CA ARG A 155 -5.06 -4.42 -18.90
C ARG A 155 -3.83 -5.35 -18.87
N ALA A 156 -4.03 -6.64 -18.60
CA ALA A 156 -3.00 -7.68 -18.68
C ALA A 156 -2.66 -8.12 -20.13
N GLY A 157 -3.36 -7.61 -21.15
CA GLY A 157 -3.19 -8.02 -22.55
C GLY A 157 -3.74 -9.42 -22.87
N LEU A 158 -4.60 -9.98 -22.00
CA LEU A 158 -5.16 -11.33 -22.11
C LEU A 158 -6.52 -11.34 -22.84
N LEU A 159 -7.24 -10.22 -22.85
CA LEU A 159 -8.45 -10.00 -23.65
C LEU A 159 -8.33 -8.70 -24.45
N THR A 160 -9.07 -8.61 -25.56
CA THR A 160 -9.35 -7.32 -26.23
C THR A 160 -10.61 -6.68 -25.65
N GLU A 161 -10.81 -5.37 -25.86
CA GLU A 161 -12.01 -4.65 -25.41
C GLU A 161 -13.30 -5.27 -25.97
N ASP A 162 -13.32 -5.68 -27.25
CA ASP A 162 -14.47 -6.35 -27.87
C ASP A 162 -14.81 -7.71 -27.19
N GLN A 163 -13.78 -8.45 -26.79
CA GLN A 163 -13.94 -9.70 -26.05
C GLN A 163 -14.46 -9.45 -24.63
N ALA A 164 -13.96 -8.40 -23.95
CA ALA A 164 -14.43 -8.00 -22.63
C ALA A 164 -15.91 -7.63 -22.63
N ARG A 165 -16.37 -6.83 -23.61
CA ARG A 165 -17.78 -6.40 -23.75
C ARG A 165 -18.77 -7.58 -23.83
N THR A 166 -18.34 -8.72 -24.39
CA THR A 166 -19.18 -9.92 -24.59
C THR A 166 -18.89 -11.06 -23.60
N HIS A 167 -17.95 -10.88 -22.66
CA HIS A 167 -17.50 -11.94 -21.77
C HIS A 167 -18.56 -12.34 -20.72
N ALA A 168 -18.59 -13.62 -20.36
CA ALA A 168 -19.52 -14.17 -19.38
C ALA A 168 -19.30 -13.60 -17.95
N GLN A 169 -18.08 -13.19 -17.63
CA GLN A 169 -17.68 -12.63 -16.33
C GLN A 169 -17.57 -11.09 -16.33
N ARG A 170 -18.22 -10.39 -17.28
CA ARG A 170 -18.12 -8.92 -17.35
C ARG A 170 -18.66 -8.19 -16.10
N ASN A 171 -19.70 -8.74 -15.48
CA ASN A 171 -20.31 -8.25 -14.23
C ASN A 171 -19.56 -8.70 -12.96
N VAL A 172 -18.31 -9.19 -13.05
CA VAL A 172 -17.53 -9.62 -11.87
C VAL A 172 -16.64 -8.48 -11.41
N ILE A 173 -17.11 -7.71 -10.43
CA ILE A 173 -16.39 -6.62 -9.78
C ILE A 173 -15.21 -7.18 -8.97
N THR A 174 -14.03 -6.57 -9.10
CA THR A 174 -12.79 -6.94 -8.37
C THR A 174 -12.51 -6.02 -7.17
N ARG A 175 -13.05 -4.79 -7.15
CA ARG A 175 -12.96 -3.85 -6.02
C ARG A 175 -14.30 -3.14 -5.82
N CYS A 176 -14.81 -3.15 -4.60
CA CYS A 176 -15.99 -2.40 -4.17
C CYS A 176 -15.83 -1.98 -2.70
N LEU A 177 -16.57 -0.96 -2.25
CA LEU A 177 -16.60 -0.56 -0.85
C LEU A 177 -17.36 -1.62 -0.02
N GLY A 178 -16.93 -1.82 1.23
CA GLY A 178 -17.65 -2.62 2.24
C GLY A 178 -17.27 -4.10 2.31
N THR A 179 -16.75 -4.70 1.25
CA THR A 179 -16.40 -6.14 1.23
C THR A 179 -15.06 -6.47 1.90
N GLN A 180 -14.17 -5.49 2.02
CA GLN A 180 -12.87 -5.61 2.69
C GLN A 180 -12.65 -4.42 3.64
N ALA A 181 -11.85 -4.63 4.70
CA ALA A 181 -11.58 -3.60 5.70
C ALA A 181 -10.81 -2.38 5.13
N ASP A 182 -9.87 -2.65 4.21
CA ASP A 182 -9.15 -1.66 3.42
C ASP A 182 -9.57 -1.76 1.95
N VAL A 183 -9.53 -0.63 1.23
CA VAL A 183 -9.86 -0.56 -0.20
C VAL A 183 -8.86 0.34 -0.93
N GLU A 184 -8.45 -0.12 -2.13
CA GLU A 184 -7.64 0.65 -3.07
C GLU A 184 -8.56 1.56 -3.89
N ILE A 185 -8.23 2.86 -3.95
CA ILE A 185 -9.04 3.90 -4.58
C ILE A 185 -8.15 4.58 -5.61
N ASP A 186 -8.56 4.54 -6.87
CA ASP A 186 -7.85 5.22 -7.95
C ASP A 186 -8.30 6.69 -7.97
N VAL A 187 -7.38 7.64 -8.15
CA VAL A 187 -7.67 9.09 -8.20
C VAL A 187 -7.06 9.73 -9.44
N PHE A 188 -7.92 10.35 -10.24
CA PHE A 188 -7.65 10.95 -11.54
C PHE A 188 -7.89 12.48 -11.46
N PRO A 189 -6.83 13.29 -11.34
CA PRO A 189 -6.93 14.73 -11.53
C PRO A 189 -7.01 15.10 -13.02
N GLU A 190 -8.02 15.88 -13.40
CA GLU A 190 -8.22 16.42 -14.75
C GLU A 190 -8.31 17.95 -14.69
N GLN A 191 -7.71 18.63 -15.67
CA GLN A 191 -7.80 20.09 -15.78
C GLN A 191 -9.02 20.46 -16.65
N LEU A 192 -9.90 21.30 -16.11
CA LEU A 192 -11.13 21.73 -16.77
C LEU A 192 -10.95 22.99 -17.62
N GLU A 193 -11.70 23.04 -18.71
CA GLU A 193 -11.76 24.09 -19.71
C GLU A 193 -13.21 24.56 -19.96
N ASP A 194 -13.38 25.62 -20.75
CA ASP A 194 -14.71 26.12 -21.14
C ASP A 194 -15.44 25.09 -22.01
N LYS A 195 -16.72 24.83 -21.72
CA LYS A 195 -17.61 23.86 -22.38
C LYS A 195 -17.28 22.39 -22.17
N ASP A 196 -16.38 22.06 -21.23
CA ASP A 196 -16.27 20.68 -20.76
C ASP A 196 -17.61 20.20 -20.19
N ALA A 197 -17.90 18.92 -20.40
CA ALA A 197 -18.96 18.23 -19.67
C ALA A 197 -18.41 16.97 -19.01
N LEU A 198 -18.69 16.79 -17.72
CA LEU A 198 -18.42 15.55 -16.99
C LEU A 198 -19.72 14.74 -16.88
N VAL A 199 -19.61 13.42 -17.03
CA VAL A 199 -20.71 12.47 -16.83
C VAL A 199 -20.28 11.42 -15.80
N PHE A 200 -21.06 11.23 -14.75
CA PHE A 200 -20.89 10.17 -13.76
C PHE A 200 -22.06 9.20 -13.85
N CYS A 201 -21.82 7.90 -13.94
CA CYS A 201 -22.90 6.93 -14.11
C CYS A 201 -22.61 5.51 -13.59
N THR A 202 -23.67 4.75 -13.31
CA THR A 202 -23.60 3.31 -12.97
C THR A 202 -23.46 2.42 -14.20
N ASP A 203 -23.26 1.11 -14.00
CA ASP A 203 -23.03 0.16 -15.09
C ASP A 203 -24.28 0.00 -15.98
N GLY A 204 -25.48 0.14 -15.42
CA GLY A 204 -26.75 0.07 -16.15
C GLY A 204 -26.92 1.16 -17.20
N LEU A 205 -26.19 2.28 -17.11
CA LEU A 205 -26.05 3.22 -18.23
C LEU A 205 -24.97 2.74 -19.21
N SER A 206 -23.73 2.60 -18.75
CA SER A 206 -22.55 2.45 -19.61
C SER A 206 -22.40 1.05 -20.25
N GLY A 207 -23.11 0.06 -19.74
CA GLY A 207 -23.28 -1.27 -20.33
C GLY A 207 -24.35 -1.34 -21.42
N LEU A 208 -25.17 -0.29 -21.57
CA LEU A 208 -26.25 -0.21 -22.57
C LEU A 208 -26.09 0.92 -23.59
N VAL A 209 -25.48 2.03 -23.20
CA VAL A 209 -25.28 3.21 -24.05
C VAL A 209 -23.81 3.32 -24.39
N SER A 210 -23.48 3.33 -25.69
CA SER A 210 -22.08 3.41 -26.13
C SER A 210 -21.46 4.77 -25.82
N ASP A 211 -20.14 4.82 -25.66
CA ASP A 211 -19.42 6.06 -25.33
C ASP A 211 -19.71 7.16 -26.39
N ASP A 212 -19.77 6.78 -27.67
CA ASP A 212 -20.15 7.65 -28.80
C ASP A 212 -21.63 8.10 -28.79
N GLU A 213 -22.53 7.40 -28.11
CA GLU A 213 -23.90 7.86 -27.84
C GLU A 213 -23.93 8.81 -26.66
N ILE A 214 -23.22 8.51 -25.56
CA ILE A 214 -23.08 9.40 -24.40
C ILE A 214 -22.58 10.76 -24.87
N ARG A 215 -21.49 10.77 -25.64
CA ARG A 215 -20.91 11.95 -26.28
C ARG A 215 -21.94 12.73 -27.08
N ARG A 216 -22.65 12.08 -28.02
CA ARG A 216 -23.62 12.75 -28.90
C ARG A 216 -24.80 13.35 -28.15
N ILE A 217 -25.28 12.69 -27.10
CA ILE A 217 -26.40 13.20 -26.29
C ILE A 217 -25.95 14.46 -25.54
N VAL A 218 -24.76 14.43 -24.92
CA VAL A 218 -24.18 15.55 -24.15
C VAL A 218 -23.77 16.72 -25.05
N ASP A 219 -23.19 16.46 -26.22
CA ASP A 219 -22.82 17.50 -27.22
C ASP A 219 -24.06 18.26 -27.76
N GLN A 220 -25.25 17.66 -27.72
CA GLN A 220 -26.47 18.18 -28.35
C GLN A 220 -27.44 18.84 -27.36
N SER A 221 -27.24 18.66 -26.06
CA SER A 221 -28.28 18.87 -25.03
C SER A 221 -27.71 19.58 -23.81
N GLY A 222 -28.53 20.36 -23.08
CA GLY A 222 -28.13 20.84 -21.75
C GLY A 222 -28.02 19.69 -20.74
N PRO A 223 -27.44 19.89 -19.54
CA PRO A 223 -27.30 18.82 -18.55
C PRO A 223 -28.60 18.09 -18.21
N GLN A 224 -29.71 18.82 -18.08
CA GLN A 224 -31.03 18.29 -17.74
C GLN A 224 -31.61 17.38 -18.83
N ASP A 225 -31.57 17.83 -20.09
CA ASP A 225 -32.00 17.03 -21.23
C ASP A 225 -31.05 15.85 -21.47
N SER A 226 -29.76 16.03 -21.19
CA SER A 226 -28.74 14.98 -21.29
C SER A 226 -29.03 13.81 -20.35
N VAL A 227 -29.23 14.04 -19.04
CA VAL A 227 -29.55 12.94 -18.10
C VAL A 227 -30.86 12.25 -18.47
N TYR A 228 -31.88 13.00 -18.92
CA TYR A 228 -33.14 12.43 -19.39
C TYR A 228 -32.94 11.50 -20.60
N HIS A 229 -32.26 11.98 -21.64
CA HIS A 229 -32.01 11.20 -22.85
C HIS A 229 -31.06 10.02 -22.63
N LEU A 230 -30.06 10.15 -21.75
CA LEU A 230 -29.17 9.04 -21.35
C LEU A 230 -29.97 7.90 -20.69
N VAL A 231 -30.76 8.21 -19.66
CA VAL A 231 -31.59 7.23 -18.94
C VAL A 231 -32.68 6.64 -19.83
N GLN A 232 -33.30 7.47 -20.69
CA GLN A 232 -34.26 6.99 -21.68
C GLN A 232 -33.61 5.99 -22.66
N ARG A 233 -32.44 6.32 -23.20
CA ARG A 233 -31.71 5.49 -24.17
C ARG A 233 -31.31 4.12 -23.59
N ALA A 234 -30.86 4.10 -22.34
CA ALA A 234 -30.58 2.86 -21.60
C ALA A 234 -31.85 2.02 -21.39
N ASN A 235 -32.96 2.66 -20.99
CA ASN A 235 -34.26 1.99 -20.87
C ASN A 235 -34.81 1.45 -22.20
N GLU A 236 -34.58 2.14 -23.32
CA GLU A 236 -34.93 1.68 -24.67
C GLU A 236 -34.07 0.48 -25.12
N ASN A 237 -32.80 0.43 -24.71
CA ASN A 237 -31.91 -0.73 -24.87
C ASN A 237 -32.24 -1.89 -23.91
N GLY A 238 -33.31 -1.77 -23.11
CA GLY A 238 -33.95 -2.86 -22.38
C GLY A 238 -33.79 -2.84 -20.86
N GLY A 239 -33.09 -1.84 -20.30
CA GLY A 239 -32.95 -1.55 -18.86
C GLY A 239 -32.88 -2.79 -17.95
N PRO A 240 -31.86 -3.66 -18.07
CA PRO A 240 -31.73 -4.86 -17.25
C PRO A 240 -31.33 -4.57 -15.81
N ASP A 241 -30.79 -3.38 -15.54
CA ASP A 241 -30.32 -2.95 -14.23
C ASP A 241 -30.81 -1.55 -13.86
N ASN A 242 -30.45 -1.09 -12.66
CA ASN A 242 -30.65 0.29 -12.22
C ASN A 242 -29.78 1.26 -13.06
N ILE A 243 -30.28 2.48 -13.30
CA ILE A 243 -29.67 3.42 -14.24
C ILE A 243 -29.57 4.79 -13.58
N THR A 244 -28.34 5.19 -13.23
CA THR A 244 -28.08 6.46 -12.56
C THR A 244 -27.05 7.28 -13.32
N ALA A 245 -27.30 8.59 -13.45
CA ALA A 245 -26.43 9.52 -14.16
C ALA A 245 -26.44 10.94 -13.54
N ILE A 246 -25.26 11.55 -13.41
CA ILE A 246 -25.07 12.99 -13.17
C ILE A 246 -24.34 13.58 -14.38
N VAL A 247 -24.82 14.70 -14.92
CA VAL A 247 -24.11 15.49 -15.95
C VAL A 247 -23.79 16.87 -15.38
N VAL A 248 -22.54 17.30 -15.54
CA VAL A 248 -22.01 18.59 -15.09
C VAL A 248 -21.41 19.32 -16.29
N SER A 249 -22.04 20.39 -16.76
CA SER A 249 -21.47 21.29 -17.77
C SER A 249 -20.69 22.42 -17.11
N VAL A 250 -19.52 22.73 -17.67
CA VAL A 250 -18.57 23.75 -17.23
C VAL A 250 -18.61 24.91 -18.22
N GLN A 251 -18.85 26.13 -17.75
CA GLN A 251 -18.92 27.33 -18.59
C GLN A 251 -18.01 28.43 -18.03
N GLU A 252 -17.19 29.06 -18.87
CA GLU A 252 -16.39 30.21 -18.45
C GLU A 252 -17.27 31.46 -18.29
N THR A 253 -17.49 31.89 -17.05
CA THR A 253 -18.06 33.22 -16.79
C THR A 253 -17.02 34.29 -17.06
N GLY A 254 -17.17 34.96 -18.20
CA GLY A 254 -16.57 36.27 -18.41
C GLY A 254 -17.05 37.26 -17.33
N TRP A 255 -16.22 38.25 -17.02
CA TRP A 255 -16.54 39.24 -15.99
C TRP A 255 -17.76 40.09 -16.39
N GLU A 256 -18.93 39.78 -15.83
CA GLU A 256 -20.09 40.68 -15.80
C GLU A 256 -20.31 41.22 -14.39
N PRO A 257 -20.54 42.54 -14.21
CA PRO A 257 -20.96 43.10 -12.93
C PRO A 257 -22.37 42.61 -12.56
N PRO A 258 -22.70 42.46 -11.26
CA PRO A 258 -23.89 41.75 -10.81
C PRO A 258 -25.18 42.49 -11.18
N ASN A 259 -25.82 42.07 -12.27
CA ASN A 259 -27.12 42.57 -12.70
C ASN A 259 -28.20 41.50 -12.57
N VAL A 260 -29.19 41.82 -11.74
CA VAL A 260 -30.34 40.99 -11.39
C VAL A 260 -31.11 40.51 -12.64
N ARG A 261 -31.28 39.20 -12.79
CA ARG A 261 -32.35 38.60 -13.61
C ARG A 261 -33.17 37.63 -12.77
N ARG A 262 -34.48 37.62 -13.03
CA ARG A 262 -35.53 37.04 -12.18
C ARG A 262 -35.73 35.54 -12.48
N PRO A 263 -36.13 34.72 -11.50
CA PRO A 263 -36.42 33.31 -11.73
C PRO A 263 -37.74 33.12 -12.51
N VAL A 264 -37.79 32.04 -13.30
CA VAL A 264 -39.00 31.43 -13.86
C VAL A 264 -38.98 29.94 -13.48
N PRO A 265 -40.01 29.37 -12.82
CA PRO A 265 -39.89 28.07 -12.17
C PRO A 265 -40.51 26.89 -12.94
N VAL A 266 -39.74 25.80 -13.08
CA VAL A 266 -40.16 24.37 -13.14
C VAL A 266 -38.95 23.55 -12.64
N GLY A 267 -39.05 22.51 -11.79
CA GLY A 267 -40.22 22.00 -11.07
C GLY A 267 -40.15 20.49 -10.75
N GLY A 268 -39.14 20.02 -10.01
CA GLY A 268 -38.89 18.58 -9.75
C GLY A 268 -38.20 18.27 -8.41
N ARG A 269 -39.02 17.96 -7.40
CA ARG A 269 -38.70 17.45 -6.03
C ARG A 269 -37.35 17.84 -5.43
N GLU A 270 -37.25 19.11 -5.04
CA GLU A 270 -36.24 19.62 -4.10
C GLU A 270 -36.42 19.03 -2.69
N VAL A 271 -35.33 18.88 -1.94
CA VAL A 271 -35.36 18.74 -0.49
C VAL A 271 -35.11 20.12 0.14
N GLY A 272 -36.20 20.84 0.42
CA GLY A 272 -36.21 22.10 1.17
C GLY A 272 -36.33 23.36 0.31
N GLU A 273 -37.56 23.88 0.17
CA GLU A 273 -37.85 25.16 -0.49
C GLU A 273 -37.16 26.36 0.20
N ASP A 274 -36.85 27.38 -0.60
CA ASP A 274 -35.94 28.48 -0.26
C ASP A 274 -36.54 29.59 0.65
N THR A 275 -35.62 30.33 1.29
CA THR A 275 -35.77 31.61 2.02
C THR A 275 -36.43 31.61 3.42
N ALA A 276 -35.62 31.91 4.44
CA ALA A 276 -35.92 32.90 5.49
C ALA A 276 -34.69 33.20 6.37
N SER A 277 -34.68 34.36 7.01
CA SER A 277 -33.81 34.66 8.16
C SER A 277 -34.67 35.22 9.31
N LEU A 278 -34.25 34.95 10.55
CA LEU A 278 -34.81 35.40 11.84
C LEU A 278 -36.19 34.82 12.28
N GLY A 279 -36.20 34.12 13.42
CA GLY A 279 -37.42 33.85 14.22
C GLY A 279 -37.36 32.59 15.10
N SER A 280 -37.54 32.73 16.41
CA SER A 280 -37.65 31.66 17.42
C SER A 280 -38.54 32.16 18.57
N PRO A 281 -39.04 31.35 19.54
CA PRO A 281 -39.18 29.89 19.67
C PRO A 281 -40.66 29.46 19.97
N GLY A 282 -40.95 28.18 20.27
CA GLY A 282 -42.23 27.83 20.96
C GLY A 282 -42.67 26.36 21.10
N SER A 283 -42.36 25.74 22.25
CA SER A 283 -43.18 24.78 23.03
C SER A 283 -43.92 23.56 22.41
N SER A 284 -43.64 22.38 23.01
CA SER A 284 -44.45 21.15 23.14
C SER A 284 -45.79 21.38 23.92
N PRO A 285 -46.64 20.37 24.30
CA PRO A 285 -46.61 18.90 24.08
C PRO A 285 -48.00 18.23 23.77
N THR A 286 -48.10 16.90 23.94
CA THR A 286 -49.18 16.12 24.65
C THR A 286 -50.12 15.12 23.90
N THR A 287 -50.13 13.87 24.42
CA THR A 287 -51.25 12.89 24.64
C THR A 287 -51.89 11.96 23.59
N VAL A 288 -52.02 10.70 24.06
CA VAL A 288 -52.83 9.50 23.71
C VAL A 288 -54.33 9.66 24.10
N PRO A 289 -55.26 8.64 24.06
CA PRO A 289 -55.32 7.30 23.40
C PRO A 289 -56.72 6.92 22.76
N SER A 290 -56.87 5.69 22.20
CA SER A 290 -57.96 4.70 22.51
C SER A 290 -58.57 3.87 21.35
N ALA A 291 -58.97 2.64 21.72
CA ALA A 291 -59.43 1.47 20.95
C ALA A 291 -60.85 1.48 20.34
N VAL A 292 -61.23 0.39 19.62
CA VAL A 292 -62.51 -0.40 19.81
C VAL A 292 -62.60 -1.66 18.90
N ILE A 293 -62.67 -2.84 19.54
CA ILE A 293 -63.57 -4.04 19.42
C ILE A 293 -64.05 -4.60 18.05
N GLY A 294 -63.96 -5.93 17.89
CA GLY A 294 -64.77 -6.80 17.00
C GLY A 294 -64.60 -8.29 17.35
N ASP A 295 -65.68 -9.10 17.35
CA ASP A 295 -65.77 -10.41 18.05
C ASP A 295 -66.34 -11.55 17.15
N GLY A 296 -66.15 -12.84 17.48
CA GLY A 296 -66.71 -13.99 16.72
C GLY A 296 -66.18 -15.39 17.08
N SER A 297 -67.05 -16.41 17.16
CA SER A 297 -66.84 -17.60 18.02
C SER A 297 -66.94 -19.01 17.37
N ALA A 298 -65.97 -19.89 17.70
CA ALA A 298 -66.14 -21.30 18.20
C ALA A 298 -66.79 -22.42 17.27
N PRO A 299 -66.96 -23.71 17.70
CA PRO A 299 -66.11 -24.81 17.19
C PRO A 299 -66.83 -26.19 16.91
N SER A 300 -66.06 -27.30 16.76
CA SER A 300 -66.37 -28.74 17.03
C SER A 300 -66.07 -29.77 15.90
N SER A 301 -66.45 -31.06 16.05
CA SER A 301 -65.52 -32.21 15.86
C SER A 301 -66.08 -33.56 15.33
N SER A 302 -65.16 -34.40 14.80
CA SER A 302 -65.09 -35.91 14.82
C SER A 302 -65.95 -36.86 13.93
N MET A 303 -65.24 -37.74 13.18
CA MET A 303 -65.48 -39.15 12.72
C MET A 303 -66.86 -39.70 12.20
N ARG A 304 -66.88 -40.35 11.00
CA ARG A 304 -67.03 -41.84 10.76
C ARG A 304 -67.45 -42.29 9.32
N PHE A 305 -66.75 -43.32 8.79
CA PHE A 305 -67.16 -44.50 7.97
C PHE A 305 -67.91 -44.51 6.59
N SER A 306 -67.63 -45.60 5.82
CA SER A 306 -68.38 -46.23 4.68
C SER A 306 -68.04 -45.75 3.24
N SER A 307 -67.96 -46.55 2.14
CA SER A 307 -68.11 -48.01 1.84
C SER A 307 -67.41 -48.40 0.49
N GLY A 308 -67.35 -49.71 0.10
CA GLY A 308 -66.69 -50.27 -1.13
C GLY A 308 -67.45 -50.11 -2.47
N PRO A 309 -67.37 -51.00 -3.50
CA PRO A 309 -67.16 -52.48 -3.46
C PRO A 309 -66.39 -53.16 -4.66
N LEU A 310 -66.54 -54.52 -4.81
CA LEU A 310 -66.23 -55.45 -5.96
C LEU A 310 -64.79 -56.05 -6.05
N THR A 311 -64.50 -57.35 -6.34
CA THR A 311 -65.28 -58.59 -6.69
C THR A 311 -64.43 -59.89 -6.55
N HIS A 312 -65.08 -61.03 -6.22
CA HIS A 312 -64.82 -62.47 -6.60
C HIS A 312 -63.40 -63.13 -6.49
N ASP A 313 -63.22 -64.45 -6.23
CA ASP A 313 -64.11 -65.56 -5.80
C ASP A 313 -63.30 -66.74 -5.19
N ASP A 314 -64.01 -67.76 -4.69
CA ASP A 314 -63.57 -68.85 -3.78
C ASP A 314 -62.63 -69.96 -4.36
N ILE A 315 -62.07 -70.78 -3.46
CA ILE A 315 -62.41 -72.22 -3.34
C ILE A 315 -61.89 -72.81 -2.00
N ASP A 316 -62.71 -73.70 -1.42
CA ASP A 316 -62.61 -74.32 -0.09
C ASP A 316 -61.91 -75.71 -0.10
N THR A 317 -61.66 -76.26 1.10
CA THR A 317 -61.44 -77.66 1.54
C THR A 317 -60.09 -78.05 2.17
N ALA A 318 -60.22 -78.67 3.36
CA ALA A 318 -59.25 -79.61 3.97
C ALA A 318 -59.82 -81.05 3.84
N PRO A 319 -59.01 -82.13 3.90
CA PRO A 319 -58.66 -82.73 5.21
C PRO A 319 -57.28 -83.47 5.29
N GLN A 320 -56.97 -84.01 6.49
CA GLN A 320 -55.87 -84.97 6.77
C GLN A 320 -56.24 -86.43 6.31
N PRO A 321 -55.49 -87.55 6.57
CA PRO A 321 -54.23 -87.79 7.35
C PRO A 321 -53.21 -88.82 6.73
N VAL A 322 -52.24 -89.34 7.54
CA VAL A 322 -51.72 -90.75 7.62
C VAL A 322 -50.16 -90.99 7.61
N LEU A 323 -49.69 -91.71 8.67
CA LEU A 323 -48.46 -92.56 8.87
C LEU A 323 -46.99 -92.03 8.89
N ALA A 324 -46.41 -91.97 10.11
CA ALA A 324 -45.21 -92.67 10.70
C ALA A 324 -43.89 -92.93 9.89
N PRO A 325 -42.68 -93.16 10.51
CA PRO A 325 -42.39 -93.44 11.95
C PRO A 325 -41.20 -92.67 12.61
N GLN A 326 -40.87 -93.03 13.85
CA GLN A 326 -39.92 -92.37 14.77
C GLN A 326 -38.42 -92.62 14.49
N ARG A 327 -37.55 -91.70 14.96
CA ARG A 327 -36.25 -92.01 15.63
C ARG A 327 -35.91 -91.01 16.75
N ARG A 328 -35.42 -91.51 17.89
CA ARG A 328 -34.95 -90.73 19.06
C ARG A 328 -33.44 -90.44 18.97
N SER A 329 -32.97 -89.28 19.44
CA SER A 329 -31.78 -89.18 20.33
C SER A 329 -31.63 -87.82 21.03
N ARG A 330 -30.79 -87.80 22.08
CA ARG A 330 -30.72 -86.93 23.26
C ARG A 330 -30.09 -85.52 23.12
N SER A 331 -30.32 -84.75 24.19
CA SER A 331 -29.49 -83.68 24.81
C SER A 331 -29.25 -82.35 24.08
N ARG A 332 -29.96 -81.29 24.53
CA ARG A 332 -29.66 -79.87 24.30
C ARG A 332 -29.30 -79.21 25.65
N LEU A 333 -28.01 -78.93 25.92
CA LEU A 333 -27.60 -78.10 27.07
C LEU A 333 -26.15 -77.56 27.03
N PHE A 334 -25.31 -77.97 26.07
CA PHE A 334 -23.87 -77.62 26.05
C PHE A 334 -23.54 -76.24 25.44
N TYR A 335 -24.37 -75.74 24.52
CA TYR A 335 -24.10 -74.50 23.77
C TYR A 335 -24.19 -73.18 24.57
N PRO A 336 -25.12 -72.96 25.54
CA PRO A 336 -25.22 -71.65 26.19
C PRO A 336 -24.04 -71.33 27.12
N MET A 337 -23.40 -72.34 27.72
CA MET A 337 -22.25 -72.13 28.62
C MET A 337 -20.99 -71.68 27.86
N LEU A 338 -20.76 -72.25 26.66
CA LEU A 338 -19.60 -71.90 25.83
C LEU A 338 -19.68 -70.45 25.32
N ALA A 339 -20.88 -69.98 24.97
CA ALA A 339 -21.13 -68.61 24.51
C ALA A 339 -20.84 -67.58 25.61
N LEU A 340 -21.21 -67.88 26.87
CA LEU A 340 -21.00 -66.99 28.01
C LEU A 340 -19.50 -66.89 28.37
N LEU A 341 -18.76 -67.99 28.28
CA LEU A 341 -17.30 -67.98 28.46
C LEU A 341 -16.59 -67.15 27.37
N ALA A 342 -17.01 -67.28 26.10
CA ALA A 342 -16.45 -66.51 24.99
C ALA A 342 -16.69 -65.00 25.15
N LEU A 343 -17.89 -64.59 25.61
CA LEU A 343 -18.20 -63.19 25.92
C LEU A 343 -17.34 -62.63 27.07
N LEU A 344 -17.08 -63.42 28.12
CA LEU A 344 -16.23 -63.02 29.24
C LEU A 344 -14.77 -62.79 28.78
N ILE A 345 -14.25 -63.67 27.91
CA ILE A 345 -12.91 -63.54 27.34
C ILE A 345 -12.84 -62.32 26.41
N LEU A 346 -13.84 -62.10 25.57
CA LEU A 346 -13.92 -60.90 24.72
C LEU A 346 -13.98 -59.60 25.54
N ALA A 347 -14.75 -59.57 26.63
CA ALA A 347 -14.85 -58.41 27.51
C ALA A 347 -13.52 -58.13 28.26
N THR A 348 -12.84 -59.16 28.75
CA THR A 348 -11.57 -59.01 29.48
C THR A 348 -10.39 -58.67 28.56
N VAL A 349 -10.29 -59.31 27.39
CA VAL A 349 -9.27 -58.98 26.38
C VAL A 349 -9.53 -57.59 25.77
N GLY A 350 -10.78 -57.28 25.43
CA GLY A 350 -11.17 -55.96 24.91
C GLY A 350 -10.91 -54.83 25.92
N GLY A 351 -11.32 -55.03 27.18
CA GLY A 351 -11.05 -54.09 28.27
C GLY A 351 -9.55 -53.92 28.57
N GLY A 352 -8.78 -55.01 28.55
CA GLY A 352 -7.33 -54.98 28.73
C GLY A 352 -6.60 -54.22 27.62
N ILE A 353 -6.98 -54.46 26.35
CA ILE A 353 -6.44 -53.73 25.20
C ILE A 353 -6.80 -52.24 25.27
N TYR A 354 -8.05 -51.91 25.61
CA TYR A 354 -8.51 -50.53 25.76
C TYR A 354 -7.71 -49.78 26.85
N ILE A 355 -7.58 -50.37 28.04
CA ILE A 355 -6.80 -49.77 29.15
C ILE A 355 -5.31 -49.64 28.78
N PHE A 356 -4.71 -50.64 28.14
CA PHE A 356 -3.31 -50.60 27.72
C PHE A 356 -3.03 -49.49 26.70
N LEU A 357 -3.89 -49.35 25.69
CA LEU A 357 -3.79 -48.27 24.69
C LEU A 357 -3.94 -46.88 25.34
N GLN A 358 -4.82 -46.75 26.33
CA GLN A 358 -5.08 -45.49 27.03
C GLN A 358 -3.98 -45.10 28.03
N PHE A 359 -3.32 -46.08 28.67
CA PHE A 359 -2.14 -45.82 29.51
C PHE A 359 -0.90 -45.43 28.68
N ASN A 360 -0.64 -46.13 27.57
CA ASN A 360 0.58 -45.92 26.80
C ASN A 360 0.57 -44.56 26.05
N SER A 361 -0.61 -44.06 25.66
CA SER A 361 -0.79 -42.72 25.12
C SER A 361 -0.70 -41.61 26.18
N GLY A 362 -1.11 -41.87 27.43
CA GLY A 362 -0.91 -40.92 28.53
C GLY A 362 0.56 -40.65 28.85
N ILE A 363 1.42 -41.66 28.74
CA ILE A 363 2.87 -41.55 29.02
C ILE A 363 3.60 -40.69 27.97
N SER A 364 3.26 -40.83 26.68
CA SER A 364 3.89 -40.03 25.62
C SER A 364 3.48 -38.56 25.69
N VAL A 365 2.20 -38.28 26.01
CA VAL A 365 1.70 -36.91 26.19
C VAL A 365 2.39 -36.20 27.35
N ALA A 366 2.50 -36.86 28.52
CA ALA A 366 3.14 -36.29 29.69
C ALA A 366 4.63 -35.95 29.45
N ALA A 367 5.35 -36.80 28.72
CA ALA A 367 6.75 -36.55 28.38
C ALA A 367 6.93 -35.34 27.44
N GLN A 368 6.08 -35.21 26.41
CA GLN A 368 6.14 -34.07 25.48
C GLN A 368 5.73 -32.75 26.14
N VAL A 369 4.72 -32.76 27.02
CA VAL A 369 4.33 -31.62 27.86
C VAL A 369 5.50 -31.18 28.76
N LYS A 370 6.17 -32.13 29.43
CA LYS A 370 7.33 -31.84 30.28
C LYS A 370 8.49 -31.25 29.48
N ASN A 371 8.81 -31.81 28.32
CA ASN A 371 9.89 -31.29 27.47
C ASN A 371 9.61 -29.86 27.00
N ALA A 372 8.37 -29.54 26.62
CA ALA A 372 7.99 -28.17 26.26
C ALA A 372 8.13 -27.20 27.45
N GLN A 373 7.70 -27.62 28.65
CA GLN A 373 7.87 -26.85 29.89
C GLN A 373 9.35 -26.62 30.25
N ASP A 374 10.21 -27.64 30.11
CA ASP A 374 11.63 -27.55 30.41
C ASP A 374 12.35 -26.59 29.43
N SER A 375 12.11 -26.71 28.11
CA SER A 375 12.66 -25.75 27.12
C SER A 375 12.15 -24.33 27.33
N MET A 376 10.87 -24.13 27.65
CA MET A 376 10.33 -22.78 27.96
C MET A 376 10.94 -22.20 29.25
N SER A 377 11.14 -23.03 30.28
CA SER A 377 11.80 -22.64 31.53
C SER A 377 13.27 -22.26 31.31
N HIS A 378 13.98 -22.99 30.45
CA HIS A 378 15.34 -22.65 30.05
C HIS A 378 15.38 -21.34 29.23
N ALA A 379 14.54 -21.23 28.21
CA ALA A 379 14.42 -20.03 27.37
C ALA A 379 14.19 -18.77 28.20
N ASN A 380 13.21 -18.79 29.12
CA ASN A 380 12.89 -17.64 29.98
C ASN A 380 14.03 -17.22 30.93
N LYS A 381 14.99 -18.10 31.24
CA LYS A 381 16.19 -17.76 32.03
C LYS A 381 17.26 -17.06 31.20
N VAL A 382 17.40 -17.42 29.92
CA VAL A 382 18.45 -16.88 29.03
C VAL A 382 17.96 -15.72 28.16
N ILE A 383 16.64 -15.46 28.11
CA ILE A 383 15.96 -14.48 27.24
C ILE A 383 16.52 -13.06 27.28
N SER A 384 17.10 -12.63 28.41
CA SER A 384 17.68 -11.28 28.58
C SER A 384 19.16 -11.21 28.21
N ASN A 385 19.86 -12.35 28.15
CA ASN A 385 21.32 -12.42 27.95
C ASN A 385 21.69 -13.01 26.58
N ASN A 386 20.87 -13.93 26.04
CA ASN A 386 21.02 -14.53 24.73
C ASN A 386 19.63 -14.86 24.14
N PRO A 387 18.91 -13.87 23.61
CA PRO A 387 17.57 -14.07 23.05
C PRO A 387 17.57 -14.97 21.81
N SER A 388 18.67 -15.04 21.04
CA SER A 388 18.82 -16.00 19.94
C SER A 388 18.78 -17.46 20.40
N ALA A 389 19.45 -17.79 21.52
CA ALA A 389 19.36 -19.11 22.13
C ALA A 389 17.98 -19.36 22.75
N ALA A 390 17.35 -18.34 23.35
CA ALA A 390 15.98 -18.45 23.85
C ALA A 390 14.99 -18.78 22.71
N LEU A 391 15.10 -18.13 21.55
CA LEU A 391 14.26 -18.39 20.38
C LEU A 391 14.45 -19.82 19.84
N ALA A 392 15.68 -20.35 19.83
CA ALA A 392 15.93 -21.73 19.44
C ALA A 392 15.25 -22.75 20.39
N GLU A 393 15.32 -22.52 21.70
CA GLU A 393 14.61 -23.36 22.69
C GLU A 393 13.08 -23.25 22.57
N LEU A 394 12.55 -22.05 22.31
CA LEU A 394 11.11 -21.85 22.10
C LEU A 394 10.62 -22.49 20.80
N ALA A 395 11.45 -22.57 19.75
CA ALA A 395 11.16 -23.32 18.54
C ALA A 395 11.07 -24.84 18.81
N ASN A 396 11.95 -25.37 19.67
CA ASN A 396 11.87 -26.76 20.13
C ASN A 396 10.58 -27.02 20.91
N ALA A 397 10.21 -26.13 21.83
CA ALA A 397 8.95 -26.21 22.58
C ALA A 397 7.72 -26.17 21.64
N GLN A 398 7.70 -25.26 20.66
CA GLN A 398 6.63 -25.20 19.65
C GLN A 398 6.50 -26.50 18.86
N LYS A 399 7.64 -27.09 18.43
CA LYS A 399 7.67 -28.36 17.72
C LYS A 399 7.06 -29.49 18.56
N SER A 400 7.37 -29.54 19.86
CA SER A 400 6.75 -30.50 20.79
C SER A 400 5.24 -30.31 20.91
N LEU A 401 4.75 -29.08 21.08
CA LEU A 401 3.30 -28.80 21.17
C LEU A 401 2.54 -29.13 19.87
N ARG A 402 3.09 -28.83 18.69
CA ARG A 402 2.48 -29.24 17.41
C ARG A 402 2.42 -30.76 17.25
N THR A 403 3.44 -31.47 17.73
CA THR A 403 3.49 -32.95 17.67
C THR A 403 2.39 -33.59 18.53
N LEU A 404 2.09 -32.99 19.70
CA LEU A 404 0.97 -33.39 20.58
C LEU A 404 -0.39 -33.27 19.87
N GLN A 405 -0.67 -32.12 19.25
CA GLN A 405 -1.94 -31.87 18.57
C GLN A 405 -2.21 -32.84 17.39
N GLN A 406 -1.16 -33.23 16.66
CA GLN A 406 -1.30 -34.07 15.46
C GLN A 406 -1.47 -35.56 15.76
N ASN A 407 -0.95 -36.05 16.88
CA ASN A 407 -0.75 -37.49 17.11
C ASN A 407 -1.46 -38.05 18.36
N SER A 408 -2.35 -37.30 19.01
CA SER A 408 -2.94 -37.73 20.30
C SER A 408 -4.40 -37.33 20.47
N THR A 409 -5.24 -38.29 20.86
CA THR A 409 -6.58 -38.06 21.39
C THR A 409 -6.45 -37.55 22.83
N LEU A 410 -6.40 -36.23 23.00
CA LEU A 410 -6.24 -35.60 24.31
C LEU A 410 -7.54 -35.65 25.13
N THR A 411 -7.42 -35.71 26.45
CA THR A 411 -8.56 -35.49 27.37
C THR A 411 -8.84 -33.99 27.57
N ASN A 412 -10.00 -33.63 28.12
CA ASN A 412 -10.37 -32.23 28.37
C ASN A 412 -9.35 -31.48 29.27
N ASP A 413 -8.79 -32.16 30.27
CA ASP A 413 -7.76 -31.60 31.16
C ASP A 413 -6.42 -31.41 30.43
N GLN A 414 -6.08 -32.34 29.54
CA GLN A 414 -4.89 -32.24 28.68
C GLN A 414 -5.03 -31.11 27.65
N HIS A 415 -6.20 -30.96 27.02
CA HIS A 415 -6.50 -29.82 26.15
C HIS A 415 -6.31 -28.48 26.88
N THR A 416 -6.83 -28.36 28.11
CA THR A 416 -6.67 -27.16 28.95
C THR A 416 -5.19 -26.89 29.28
N THR A 417 -4.44 -27.95 29.59
CA THR A 417 -2.99 -27.86 29.88
C THR A 417 -2.18 -27.42 28.65
N VAL A 418 -2.47 -27.99 27.48
CA VAL A 418 -1.81 -27.65 26.21
C VAL A 418 -2.14 -26.21 25.79
N SER A 419 -3.40 -25.79 25.87
CA SER A 419 -3.82 -24.41 25.58
C SER A 419 -3.13 -23.36 26.48
N ASN A 420 -2.99 -23.66 27.77
CA ASN A 420 -2.22 -22.81 28.68
C ASN A 420 -0.72 -22.72 28.30
N LEU A 421 -0.14 -23.82 27.81
CA LEU A 421 1.25 -23.83 27.33
C LEU A 421 1.42 -23.07 26.01
N GLU A 422 0.46 -23.12 25.09
CA GLU A 422 0.45 -22.32 23.86
C GLU A 422 0.40 -20.81 24.15
N GLY A 423 -0.44 -20.39 25.10
CA GLY A 423 -0.49 -18.99 25.56
C GLY A 423 0.80 -18.52 26.24
N ASN A 424 1.40 -19.37 27.07
CA ASN A 424 2.69 -19.08 27.70
C ASN A 424 3.86 -19.08 26.70
N LEU A 425 3.88 -20.02 25.75
CA LEU A 425 4.87 -20.08 24.66
C LEU A 425 4.79 -18.81 23.83
N THR A 426 3.57 -18.38 23.47
CA THR A 426 3.34 -17.13 22.75
C THR A 426 4.02 -15.99 23.50
N ARG A 427 3.64 -15.72 24.76
CA ARG A 427 4.21 -14.63 25.58
C ARG A 427 5.74 -14.69 25.71
N SER A 428 6.31 -15.88 25.90
CA SER A 428 7.77 -16.06 25.92
C SER A 428 8.42 -15.71 24.58
N VAL A 429 7.84 -16.11 23.45
CA VAL A 429 8.37 -15.77 22.11
C VAL A 429 8.22 -14.27 21.84
N GLN A 430 7.09 -13.64 22.16
CA GLN A 430 6.92 -12.19 22.01
C GLN A 430 8.01 -11.43 22.79
N THR A 431 8.30 -11.87 24.02
CA THR A 431 9.37 -11.30 24.86
C THR A 431 10.77 -11.53 24.28
N ALA A 432 11.03 -12.71 23.70
CA ALA A 432 12.32 -13.05 23.11
C ALA A 432 12.60 -12.24 21.82
N ILE A 433 11.57 -12.06 20.98
CA ILE A 433 11.63 -11.19 19.79
C ILE A 433 11.89 -9.74 20.20
N ALA A 434 11.20 -9.23 21.23
CA ALA A 434 11.40 -7.86 21.72
C ALA A 434 12.83 -7.63 22.26
N ASN A 435 13.35 -8.56 23.08
CA ASN A 435 14.72 -8.51 23.58
C ASN A 435 15.76 -8.62 22.44
N TYR A 436 15.54 -9.52 21.47
CA TYR A 436 16.43 -9.64 20.31
C TYR A 436 16.50 -8.35 19.51
N ASN A 437 15.35 -7.76 19.18
CA ASN A 437 15.29 -6.52 18.40
C ASN A 437 15.99 -5.37 19.15
N ASN A 438 15.75 -5.23 20.45
CA ASN A 438 16.40 -4.20 21.28
C ASN A 438 17.93 -4.37 21.34
N GLN A 439 18.43 -5.59 21.57
CA GLN A 439 19.88 -5.86 21.59
C GLN A 439 20.56 -5.74 20.21
N SER A 440 19.79 -5.84 19.13
CA SER A 440 20.26 -5.81 17.75
C SER A 440 20.08 -4.43 17.08
N SER A 441 19.65 -3.42 17.85
CA SER A 441 19.26 -2.09 17.38
C SER A 441 18.24 -2.11 16.23
N ILE A 442 17.27 -3.03 16.26
CA ILE A 442 16.24 -3.18 15.22
C ILE A 442 14.98 -2.38 15.60
N ALA A 443 14.74 -1.30 14.86
CA ALA A 443 13.45 -0.61 14.81
C ALA A 443 12.60 -1.22 13.68
N LEU A 444 11.42 -1.74 14.03
CA LEU A 444 10.39 -2.07 13.05
C LEU A 444 9.64 -0.78 12.66
N LEU A 445 9.36 -0.61 11.36
CA LEU A 445 8.53 0.47 10.85
C LEU A 445 7.08 -0.03 10.66
N CYS A 446 6.13 0.67 11.27
CA CYS A 446 4.70 0.36 11.28
C CYS A 446 3.86 1.62 10.98
N PRO A 447 2.56 1.51 10.62
CA PRO A 447 1.71 2.66 10.31
C PRO A 447 1.63 3.75 11.40
N SER A 448 2.00 3.44 12.65
CA SER A 448 2.04 4.37 13.78
C SER A 448 3.33 5.20 13.89
N ASN A 449 4.39 4.86 13.13
CA ASN A 449 5.69 5.56 13.17
C ASN A 449 6.31 5.82 11.78
N ALA A 450 5.74 5.24 10.72
CA ALA A 450 6.08 5.48 9.33
C ALA A 450 4.80 5.73 8.52
N THR A 451 4.79 6.80 7.73
CA THR A 451 3.73 7.06 6.74
C THR A 451 4.18 6.56 5.38
N THR A 452 3.27 5.93 4.64
CA THR A 452 3.45 5.57 3.23
C THR A 452 2.40 6.29 2.42
N ASN A 453 2.83 7.03 1.40
CA ASN A 453 1.94 7.73 0.49
C ASN A 453 2.39 7.43 -0.94
N ALA A 454 1.46 7.04 -1.82
CA ALA A 454 1.76 6.92 -3.24
C ALA A 454 2.26 8.27 -3.76
N ILE A 455 3.43 8.28 -4.41
CA ILE A 455 3.89 9.45 -5.16
C ILE A 455 3.25 9.36 -6.53
N ASN A 456 2.00 9.80 -6.63
CA ASN A 456 1.27 9.72 -7.88
C ASN A 456 1.58 10.94 -8.77
N ASP A 457 1.73 10.70 -10.06
CA ASP A 457 2.38 11.61 -11.01
C ASP A 457 1.42 12.56 -11.73
N GLY A 458 0.28 12.87 -11.09
CA GLY A 458 -1.03 13.28 -11.63
C GLY A 458 -1.14 14.52 -12.53
N THR A 459 -0.09 14.91 -13.23
CA THR A 459 -0.13 15.79 -14.41
C THR A 459 0.88 15.40 -15.51
N THR A 460 1.79 14.46 -15.27
CA THR A 460 2.98 14.25 -16.14
C THR A 460 3.28 12.80 -16.54
N GLY A 461 2.70 11.78 -15.91
CA GLY A 461 2.96 10.38 -16.27
C GLY A 461 4.41 9.92 -16.05
N THR A 462 5.16 10.58 -15.15
CA THR A 462 6.56 10.25 -14.87
C THR A 462 6.79 9.80 -13.42
N GLN A 463 7.49 8.67 -13.30
CA GLN A 463 7.95 8.14 -12.03
C GLN A 463 9.17 8.91 -11.50
N ALA A 464 9.29 9.04 -10.18
CA ALA A 464 10.51 9.52 -9.54
C ALA A 464 11.65 8.50 -9.70
N LYS A 465 12.83 8.98 -10.12
CA LYS A 465 14.11 8.25 -10.21
C LYS A 465 14.88 8.31 -8.88
N THR A 466 15.01 9.51 -8.32
CA THR A 466 15.71 9.77 -7.05
C THR A 466 15.11 10.98 -6.33
N ILE A 467 15.23 11.01 -5.00
CA ILE A 467 14.73 12.09 -4.13
C ILE A 467 15.88 12.74 -3.34
N VAL A 468 15.74 14.03 -3.06
CA VAL A 468 16.74 14.83 -2.33
C VAL A 468 16.02 15.84 -1.45
N GLN A 469 16.43 15.96 -0.18
CA GLN A 469 15.91 16.97 0.73
C GLN A 469 16.87 18.14 0.90
N VAL A 470 16.32 19.35 0.92
CA VAL A 470 17.07 20.60 1.13
C VAL A 470 16.39 21.41 2.23
N ASN A 471 17.17 21.94 3.18
CA ASN A 471 16.65 22.77 4.25
C ASN A 471 16.50 24.22 3.79
N GLY A 472 15.28 24.61 3.41
CA GLY A 472 14.93 26.02 3.21
C GLY A 472 14.81 26.78 4.55
N LYS A 473 14.83 28.11 4.51
CA LYS A 473 14.77 28.97 5.70
C LYS A 473 13.51 28.81 6.56
N ARG A 474 12.41 28.32 5.99
CA ARG A 474 11.12 28.15 6.68
C ARG A 474 10.81 26.71 7.04
N ALA A 475 11.15 25.77 6.16
CA ALA A 475 10.86 24.35 6.29
C ALA A 475 11.78 23.54 5.36
N PRO A 476 12.06 22.26 5.66
CA PRO A 476 12.66 21.35 4.69
C PRO A 476 11.76 21.20 3.46
N GLN A 477 12.38 21.09 2.29
CA GLN A 477 11.72 20.88 1.01
C GLN A 477 12.29 19.63 0.35
N LEU A 478 11.40 18.75 -0.12
CA LEU A 478 11.77 17.53 -0.81
C LEU A 478 11.65 17.74 -2.32
N TYR A 479 12.68 17.36 -3.06
CA TYR A 479 12.74 17.40 -4.52
C TYR A 479 12.88 15.99 -5.07
N ALA A 480 12.38 15.77 -6.27
CA ALA A 480 12.49 14.52 -7.00
C ALA A 480 12.98 14.78 -8.43
N LEU A 481 13.85 13.90 -8.93
CA LEU A 481 14.19 13.83 -10.35
C LEU A 481 13.25 12.82 -11.01
N GLY A 482 12.52 13.24 -12.04
CA GLY A 482 11.66 12.36 -12.84
C GLY A 482 12.47 11.47 -13.78
N MET A 483 11.89 10.32 -14.17
CA MET A 483 12.41 9.43 -15.21
C MET A 483 12.47 10.11 -16.59
N ASP A 484 11.67 11.17 -16.79
CA ASP A 484 11.72 12.05 -17.95
C ASP A 484 12.92 13.03 -17.96
N ASN A 485 13.76 13.01 -16.91
CA ASN A 485 14.90 13.91 -16.69
C ASN A 485 14.51 15.37 -16.35
N LYS A 486 13.31 15.58 -15.78
CA LYS A 486 12.88 16.88 -15.25
C LYS A 486 12.92 16.94 -13.72
N LEU A 487 12.98 18.16 -13.20
CA LEU A 487 12.95 18.43 -11.76
C LEU A 487 11.52 18.62 -11.25
N TYR A 488 11.21 17.99 -10.13
CA TYR A 488 9.94 18.09 -9.43
C TYR A 488 10.17 18.47 -7.97
N GLN A 489 9.21 19.19 -7.39
CA GLN A 489 9.12 19.44 -5.96
C GLN A 489 7.99 18.55 -5.42
N VAL A 490 8.30 17.78 -4.38
CA VAL A 490 7.31 16.94 -3.71
C VAL A 490 6.55 17.80 -2.70
N LYS A 491 5.25 18.00 -2.92
CA LYS A 491 4.33 18.67 -1.99
C LYS A 491 3.10 17.81 -1.87
N ASN A 492 2.59 17.62 -0.66
CA ASN A 492 1.41 16.77 -0.38
C ASN A 492 1.48 15.41 -1.12
N ASN A 493 2.68 14.79 -1.11
CA ASN A 493 2.98 13.52 -1.81
C ASN A 493 2.79 13.53 -3.34
N SER A 494 2.52 14.69 -3.95
CA SER A 494 2.39 14.87 -5.40
C SER A 494 3.64 15.50 -6.00
N LEU A 495 3.94 15.15 -7.26
CA LEU A 495 5.06 15.70 -8.02
C LEU A 495 4.64 16.98 -8.76
N PHE A 496 5.00 18.14 -8.21
CA PHE A 496 4.81 19.42 -8.89
C PHE A 496 6.04 19.72 -9.74
N PHE A 497 5.86 19.87 -11.06
CA PHE A 497 6.95 20.24 -11.95
C PHE A 497 7.56 21.58 -11.54
N VAL A 498 8.88 21.63 -11.40
CA VAL A 498 9.62 22.86 -11.14
C VAL A 498 10.15 23.35 -12.49
N PRO A 499 9.59 24.43 -13.07
CA PRO A 499 10.01 24.92 -14.38
C PRO A 499 11.38 25.59 -14.27
N VAL A 500 12.43 24.77 -14.34
CA VAL A 500 13.81 25.24 -14.30
C VAL A 500 14.07 26.12 -15.53
N PRO A 501 14.60 27.36 -15.43
CA PRO A 501 14.73 28.28 -16.56
C PRO A 501 16.00 27.99 -17.36
N LEU A 502 16.15 26.72 -17.68
CA LEU A 502 17.12 26.18 -18.61
C LEU A 502 16.50 26.27 -20.03
N THR A 503 17.31 26.07 -21.07
CA THR A 503 16.75 25.99 -22.42
C THR A 503 15.84 24.77 -22.55
N ALA A 504 14.86 24.81 -23.46
CA ALA A 504 13.91 23.72 -23.66
C ALA A 504 14.56 22.34 -23.94
N ASP A 505 15.81 22.33 -24.43
CA ASP A 505 16.58 21.12 -24.73
C ASP A 505 17.37 20.55 -23.53
N THR A 506 17.38 21.23 -22.37
CA THR A 506 18.21 20.85 -21.22
C THR A 506 17.55 19.78 -20.37
N LYS A 507 18.32 18.75 -19.99
CA LYS A 507 17.88 17.61 -19.15
C LYS A 507 18.65 17.56 -17.84
N VAL A 508 18.00 17.16 -16.75
CA VAL A 508 18.63 16.90 -15.45
C VAL A 508 19.06 15.44 -15.37
N LEU A 509 20.34 15.17 -15.16
CA LEU A 509 20.89 13.80 -15.12
C LEU A 509 20.82 13.21 -13.72
N ASP A 510 21.17 14.02 -12.72
CA ASP A 510 21.22 13.63 -11.31
C ASP A 510 21.12 14.86 -10.39
N ILE A 511 20.74 14.65 -9.13
CA ILE A 511 20.48 15.69 -8.14
C ILE A 511 21.13 15.36 -6.79
N ALA A 512 21.65 16.37 -6.08
CA ALA A 512 22.20 16.24 -4.72
C ALA A 512 21.84 17.46 -3.86
N SER A 513 22.00 17.35 -2.54
CA SER A 513 21.81 18.45 -1.59
C SER A 513 23.13 18.79 -0.92
N ASN A 514 23.44 20.08 -0.83
CA ASN A 514 24.57 20.58 -0.05
C ASN A 514 24.15 20.90 1.41
N GLY A 515 22.89 20.58 1.77
CA GLY A 515 22.22 20.92 3.02
C GLY A 515 21.22 22.08 2.85
N SER A 516 21.63 23.18 2.23
CA SER A 516 20.83 24.42 2.12
C SER A 516 20.43 24.79 0.68
N GLN A 517 21.09 24.22 -0.33
CA GLN A 517 20.82 24.39 -1.75
C GLN A 517 20.72 23.03 -2.45
N LEU A 518 19.91 23.00 -3.51
CA LEU A 518 19.84 21.90 -4.44
C LEU A 518 20.97 22.03 -5.47
N VAL A 519 21.68 20.93 -5.72
CA VAL A 519 22.72 20.80 -6.75
C VAL A 519 22.15 20.00 -7.91
N LEU A 520 22.15 20.57 -9.12
CA LEU A 520 21.65 19.93 -10.33
C LEU A 520 22.80 19.65 -11.30
N LEU A 521 22.99 18.39 -11.69
CA LEU A 521 23.78 18.03 -12.87
C LEU A 521 22.88 18.07 -14.11
N THR A 522 23.15 18.97 -15.05
CA THR A 522 22.35 19.14 -16.26
C THR A 522 23.15 18.95 -17.52
N VAL A 523 22.52 18.43 -18.58
CA VAL A 523 23.08 18.31 -19.92
C VAL A 523 22.25 19.10 -20.93
N GLN A 524 22.91 19.83 -21.83
CA GLN A 524 22.31 20.52 -22.96
C GLN A 524 22.96 20.02 -24.26
N PRO A 525 22.20 19.53 -25.24
CA PRO A 525 22.72 19.20 -26.56
C PRO A 525 23.11 20.49 -27.31
N MET A 526 24.25 20.49 -28.02
CA MET A 526 24.59 21.61 -28.89
C MET A 526 23.66 21.66 -30.12
N LYS A 527 23.26 22.86 -30.53
CA LYS A 527 22.44 23.07 -31.74
C LYS A 527 23.14 22.52 -33.00
N ALA A 528 22.35 21.92 -33.89
CA ALA A 528 22.83 21.43 -35.18
C ALA A 528 23.51 22.57 -35.97
N GLY A 529 24.78 22.36 -36.35
CA GLY A 529 25.62 23.35 -37.04
C GLY A 529 26.86 23.82 -36.26
N ALA A 530 27.01 23.46 -34.98
CA ALA A 530 28.26 23.71 -34.24
C ALA A 530 29.41 22.78 -34.69
N SER A 531 30.64 23.32 -34.75
CA SER A 531 31.86 22.61 -35.21
C SER A 531 32.27 21.40 -34.36
N THR A 532 31.67 21.21 -33.19
CA THR A 532 31.92 20.07 -32.30
C THR A 532 30.58 19.51 -31.79
N SER A 533 30.29 18.24 -32.09
CA SER A 533 29.03 17.56 -31.77
C SER A 533 28.89 17.10 -30.31
N ASN A 534 29.43 17.86 -29.35
CA ASN A 534 29.55 17.42 -27.96
C ASN A 534 28.53 18.13 -27.07
N ASN A 535 27.88 17.35 -26.20
CA ASN A 535 26.96 17.86 -25.18
C ASN A 535 27.68 18.78 -24.19
N ILE A 536 26.99 19.81 -23.72
CA ILE A 536 27.45 20.70 -22.65
C ILE A 536 26.89 20.17 -21.33
N TYR A 537 27.76 19.95 -20.35
CA TYR A 537 27.36 19.56 -18.99
C TYR A 537 27.63 20.70 -18.01
N MET A 538 26.69 20.95 -17.11
CA MET A 538 26.72 22.05 -16.15
C MET A 538 26.29 21.57 -14.77
N LEU A 539 26.92 22.13 -13.75
CA LEU A 539 26.44 22.11 -12.37
C LEU A 539 25.71 23.42 -12.09
N ASN A 540 24.51 23.34 -11.52
CA ASN A 540 23.72 24.52 -11.14
C ASN A 540 23.34 24.43 -9.66
N LEU A 541 23.46 25.55 -8.94
CA LEU A 541 23.00 25.69 -7.56
C LEU A 541 21.69 26.45 -7.50
N LEU A 542 20.70 25.88 -6.82
CA LEU A 542 19.38 26.45 -6.63
C LEU A 542 19.04 26.57 -5.13
N SER A 543 18.96 27.80 -4.63
CA SER A 543 18.37 28.10 -3.31
C SER A 543 16.85 27.91 -3.34
N PRO A 544 16.27 27.01 -2.51
CA PRO A 544 14.82 26.80 -2.47
C PRO A 544 14.02 28.06 -2.10
N ASP A 545 14.62 28.97 -1.32
CA ASP A 545 13.97 30.22 -0.89
C ASP A 545 14.04 31.36 -1.94
N GLN A 546 14.81 31.21 -3.02
CA GLN A 546 14.89 32.18 -4.11
C GLN A 546 14.17 31.71 -5.39
N ALA A 547 13.75 30.44 -5.44
CA ALA A 547 12.95 29.91 -6.52
C ALA A 547 11.55 30.53 -6.53
N LYS A 548 11.28 31.44 -7.50
CA LYS A 548 9.91 31.84 -7.82
C LYS A 548 9.25 30.73 -8.65
N PRO A 549 7.93 30.49 -8.51
CA PRO A 549 7.22 29.43 -9.23
C PRO A 549 7.46 29.44 -10.74
N ASP A 550 7.51 30.62 -11.35
CA ASP A 550 7.65 30.78 -12.80
C ASP A 550 9.11 30.96 -13.27
N HIS A 551 10.02 31.31 -12.34
CA HIS A 551 11.43 31.61 -12.62
C HIS A 551 12.35 31.24 -11.43
N PRO A 552 12.84 30.00 -11.35
CA PRO A 552 13.89 29.60 -10.43
C PRO A 552 15.21 30.35 -10.67
N VAL A 553 15.54 31.31 -9.80
CA VAL A 553 16.83 32.02 -9.89
C VAL A 553 17.93 31.07 -9.44
N PHE A 554 18.80 30.67 -10.37
CA PHE A 554 20.03 29.97 -10.03
C PHE A 554 21.01 30.93 -9.36
N ASP A 555 21.53 30.55 -8.20
CA ASP A 555 22.56 31.33 -7.51
C ASP A 555 23.89 31.29 -8.28
N THR A 556 24.18 30.16 -8.94
CA THR A 556 25.43 29.91 -9.67
C THR A 556 25.28 28.77 -10.65
N PHE A 557 25.99 28.85 -11.77
CA PHE A 557 26.27 27.72 -12.66
C PHE A 557 27.78 27.58 -12.89
N SER A 558 28.24 26.35 -13.14
CA SER A 558 29.63 26.04 -13.49
C SER A 558 29.66 24.99 -14.59
N GLN A 559 30.37 25.27 -15.68
CA GLN A 559 30.49 24.35 -16.80
C GLN A 559 31.59 23.31 -16.51
N ILE A 560 31.26 22.03 -16.69
CA ILE A 560 32.21 20.93 -16.57
C ILE A 560 33.22 20.99 -17.73
N ASP A 561 34.52 20.79 -17.46
CA ASP A 561 35.60 20.92 -18.46
C ASP A 561 35.27 20.19 -19.78
N PRO A 562 35.07 20.92 -20.90
CA PRO A 562 34.77 20.33 -22.21
C PRO A 562 35.87 19.38 -22.74
N ARG A 563 37.08 19.39 -22.18
CA ARG A 563 38.15 18.43 -22.49
C ARG A 563 37.80 17.02 -22.03
N LEU A 564 37.16 16.88 -20.86
CA LEU A 564 36.73 15.57 -20.32
C LEU A 564 35.63 14.98 -21.21
N VAL A 565 34.68 15.82 -21.63
CA VAL A 565 33.61 15.42 -22.55
C VAL A 565 34.16 14.98 -23.91
N ARG A 566 35.19 15.67 -24.45
CA ARG A 566 35.89 15.24 -25.67
C ARG A 566 36.67 13.92 -25.49
N ALA A 567 37.03 13.54 -24.27
CA ALA A 567 37.64 12.26 -23.94
C ALA A 567 36.61 11.15 -23.64
N ASN A 568 35.33 11.35 -24.02
CA ASN A 568 34.22 10.42 -23.78
C ASN A 568 34.00 10.07 -22.30
N GLN A 569 34.38 10.96 -21.38
CA GLN A 569 34.04 10.88 -19.96
C GLN A 569 32.69 11.58 -19.75
N VAL A 570 31.65 10.83 -19.39
CA VAL A 570 30.30 11.36 -19.17
C VAL A 570 30.02 11.44 -17.67
N PRO A 571 29.61 12.59 -17.12
CA PRO A 571 29.22 12.68 -15.71
C PRO A 571 27.92 11.90 -15.49
N THR A 572 27.89 11.00 -14.51
CA THR A 572 26.77 10.07 -14.27
C THR A 572 26.13 10.20 -12.90
N LEU A 573 26.90 10.54 -11.86
CA LEU A 573 26.41 10.71 -10.48
C LEU A 573 26.98 11.99 -9.87
N ILE A 574 26.23 12.60 -8.96
CA ILE A 574 26.72 13.67 -8.09
C ILE A 574 26.44 13.40 -6.62
N THR A 575 27.29 13.98 -5.76
CA THR A 575 27.04 14.06 -4.32
C THR A 575 27.60 15.37 -3.78
N ALA A 576 27.13 15.81 -2.62
CA ALA A 576 27.63 17.01 -1.97
C ALA A 576 27.67 16.83 -0.44
N ALA A 577 28.59 17.54 0.21
CA ALA A 577 28.71 17.58 1.67
C ALA A 577 29.15 18.98 2.12
N GLY A 578 28.25 19.71 2.79
CA GLY A 578 28.49 21.11 3.15
C GLY A 578 28.66 21.98 1.90
N THR A 579 29.79 22.66 1.74
CA THR A 579 30.09 23.47 0.53
C THR A 579 30.59 22.65 -0.67
N ASP A 580 30.86 21.37 -0.47
CA ASP A 580 31.72 20.60 -1.34
C ASP A 580 30.87 19.76 -2.30
N VAL A 581 31.09 19.88 -3.60
CA VAL A 581 30.35 19.14 -4.64
C VAL A 581 31.29 18.22 -5.41
N TYR A 582 30.87 16.98 -5.60
CA TYR A 582 31.64 15.93 -6.28
C TYR A 582 30.85 15.41 -7.47
N VAL A 583 31.51 15.34 -8.63
CA VAL A 583 30.95 14.76 -9.86
C VAL A 583 31.71 13.52 -10.22
N VAL A 584 30.98 12.41 -10.37
CA VAL A 584 31.51 11.10 -10.75
C VAL A 584 31.27 10.89 -12.23
N PHE A 585 32.31 10.51 -12.97
CA PHE A 585 32.27 10.28 -14.40
C PHE A 585 32.26 8.79 -14.70
N GLY A 586 31.18 8.34 -15.34
CA GLY A 586 31.05 7.01 -15.89
C GLY A 586 31.68 6.93 -17.28
N SER A 587 32.45 5.87 -17.49
CA SER A 587 32.80 5.35 -18.81
C SER A 587 31.78 4.28 -19.20
N ASN A 588 31.38 4.21 -20.47
CA ASN A 588 30.33 3.30 -20.93
C ASN A 588 30.66 1.83 -20.58
N THR A 589 29.93 1.29 -19.59
CA THR A 589 29.59 -0.13 -19.38
C THR A 589 30.70 -1.19 -19.20
N ALA A 590 32.00 -0.84 -19.13
CA ALA A 590 33.05 -1.86 -18.94
C ALA A 590 34.29 -1.46 -18.12
N GLN A 591 34.46 -0.20 -17.71
CA GLN A 591 35.68 0.25 -17.04
C GLN A 591 35.50 0.39 -15.52
N THR A 592 36.42 -0.22 -14.78
CA THR A 592 36.57 -0.13 -13.32
C THR A 592 37.19 1.18 -12.85
N SER A 593 37.83 1.94 -13.75
CA SER A 593 38.40 3.25 -13.44
C SER A 593 37.36 4.35 -13.64
N THR A 594 37.13 5.11 -12.58
CA THR A 594 36.15 6.20 -12.46
C THR A 594 36.90 7.50 -12.18
N LEU A 595 36.60 8.55 -12.95
CA LEU A 595 37.12 9.89 -12.69
C LEU A 595 36.16 10.64 -11.76
N ILE A 596 36.72 11.34 -10.78
CA ILE A 596 35.97 12.21 -9.85
C ILE A 596 36.55 13.61 -9.92
N MET A 597 35.66 14.57 -10.13
CA MET A 597 35.97 16.00 -10.15
C MET A 597 35.39 16.67 -8.91
N ASP A 598 36.20 17.44 -8.20
CA ASP A 598 35.77 18.21 -7.05
C ASP A 598 35.54 19.69 -7.42
N TYR A 599 34.48 20.27 -6.84
CA TYR A 599 34.06 21.64 -7.03
C TYR A 599 33.81 22.26 -5.66
N PHE A 600 34.46 23.40 -5.40
CA PHE A 600 34.30 24.14 -4.15
C PHE A 600 34.11 25.64 -4.44
N PRO A 601 33.51 26.40 -3.51
CA PRO A 601 33.53 27.85 -3.56
C PRO A 601 34.98 28.37 -3.52
N LYS A 602 35.30 29.23 -4.48
CA LYS A 602 36.52 30.05 -4.51
C LYS A 602 36.11 31.52 -4.52
N ALA A 603 36.99 32.44 -4.12
CA ALA A 603 36.66 33.87 -4.08
C ALA A 603 36.00 34.35 -5.39
N ASN A 604 34.75 34.84 -5.29
CA ASN A 604 33.88 35.27 -6.38
C ASN A 604 33.47 34.20 -7.43
N ILE A 605 33.75 32.91 -7.20
CA ILE A 605 33.31 31.78 -8.03
C ILE A 605 32.67 30.72 -7.12
N PRO A 606 31.34 30.66 -6.98
CA PRO A 606 30.72 29.78 -5.97
C PRO A 606 30.85 28.27 -6.25
N LEU A 607 31.16 27.87 -7.49
CA LEU A 607 31.62 26.51 -7.83
C LEU A 607 32.82 26.58 -8.80
N ALA A 608 34.03 26.54 -8.27
CA ALA A 608 35.26 26.41 -9.05
C ALA A 608 35.71 24.95 -9.07
N GLN A 609 35.95 24.40 -10.28
CA GLN A 609 36.64 23.12 -10.46
C GLN A 609 38.06 23.23 -9.90
N THR A 610 38.48 22.28 -9.07
CA THR A 610 39.82 22.32 -8.44
C THR A 610 40.73 21.17 -8.82
N THR A 611 40.23 19.94 -8.80
CA THR A 611 41.05 18.72 -8.83
C THR A 611 40.35 17.62 -9.63
N ALA A 612 41.16 16.78 -10.28
CA ALA A 612 40.76 15.54 -10.91
C ALA A 612 41.37 14.37 -10.12
N SER A 613 40.57 13.44 -9.61
CA SER A 613 41.04 12.21 -8.94
C SER A 613 40.58 10.99 -9.72
N THR A 614 41.50 10.11 -10.10
CA THR A 614 41.17 8.89 -10.87
C THR A 614 41.27 7.69 -9.94
N LEU A 615 40.17 6.96 -9.78
CA LEU A 615 40.02 5.92 -8.78
C LEU A 615 39.61 4.62 -9.47
N SER A 616 40.20 3.49 -9.07
CA SER A 616 39.90 2.18 -9.64
C SER A 616 39.18 1.31 -8.62
N PHE A 617 37.98 0.87 -8.99
CA PHE A 617 37.10 0.01 -8.20
C PHE A 617 37.17 -1.44 -8.68
N SER A 618 36.62 -2.40 -7.93
CA SER A 618 36.52 -3.79 -8.39
C SER A 618 35.32 -4.04 -9.32
N ASN A 619 34.32 -3.16 -9.27
CA ASN A 619 33.03 -3.24 -9.96
C ASN A 619 32.53 -1.82 -10.28
N THR A 620 31.51 -1.71 -11.13
CA THR A 620 30.84 -0.44 -11.43
C THR A 620 30.27 0.22 -10.17
N VAL A 621 30.44 1.54 -10.04
CA VAL A 621 29.82 2.36 -8.99
C VAL A 621 28.33 2.50 -9.26
N MET A 622 27.49 2.09 -8.31
CA MET A 622 26.02 2.18 -8.37
C MET A 622 25.50 3.44 -7.68
N SER A 623 26.12 3.83 -6.55
CA SER A 623 25.73 4.99 -5.76
C SER A 623 26.95 5.55 -5.04
N VAL A 624 26.93 6.87 -4.81
CA VAL A 624 27.97 7.60 -4.09
C VAL A 624 27.30 8.51 -3.06
N THR A 625 27.94 8.67 -1.90
CA THR A 625 27.58 9.72 -0.94
C THR A 625 28.85 10.32 -0.32
N ALA A 626 28.74 11.52 0.25
CA ALA A 626 29.86 12.24 0.84
C ALA A 626 29.60 12.63 2.29
N PHE A 627 30.64 12.51 3.11
CA PHE A 627 30.73 13.07 4.46
C PHE A 627 31.50 14.39 4.42
N PRO A 628 31.35 15.24 5.46
CA PRO A 628 32.21 16.40 5.65
C PRO A 628 33.70 16.04 5.62
N LYS A 629 34.57 17.02 5.34
CA LYS A 629 36.03 16.84 5.24
C LYS A 629 36.48 15.93 4.08
N ARG A 630 35.72 15.88 2.98
CA ARG A 630 36.10 15.22 1.71
C ARG A 630 36.26 13.69 1.78
N GLU A 631 35.43 13.06 2.59
CA GLU A 631 35.33 11.61 2.68
C GLU A 631 34.14 11.12 1.84
N LEU A 632 34.37 10.20 0.90
CA LEU A 632 33.33 9.67 0.01
C LEU A 632 33.16 8.16 0.22
N PHE A 633 31.91 7.72 0.10
CA PHE A 633 31.51 6.33 0.17
C PHE A 633 30.86 5.91 -1.15
N PHE A 634 31.22 4.72 -1.63
CA PHE A 634 30.79 4.16 -2.91
C PHE A 634 30.18 2.78 -2.67
N LEU A 635 28.97 2.58 -3.18
CA LEU A 635 28.34 1.27 -3.29
C LEU A 635 28.61 0.74 -4.70
N LEU A 636 29.22 -0.43 -4.78
CA LEU A 636 29.52 -1.07 -6.06
C LEU A 636 28.47 -2.13 -6.42
N ALA A 637 28.37 -2.47 -7.70
CA ALA A 637 27.41 -3.47 -8.21
C ALA A 637 27.54 -4.87 -7.56
N GLY A 638 28.71 -5.19 -7.00
CA GLY A 638 28.94 -6.40 -6.20
C GLY A 638 28.51 -6.29 -4.72
N GLY A 639 27.79 -5.24 -4.31
CA GLY A 639 27.29 -5.05 -2.96
C GLY A 639 28.30 -4.51 -1.93
N SER A 640 29.59 -4.49 -2.26
CA SER A 640 30.65 -3.98 -1.39
C SER A 640 30.61 -2.46 -1.25
N VAL A 641 30.74 -1.96 -0.02
CA VAL A 641 30.91 -0.53 0.26
C VAL A 641 32.39 -0.18 0.44
N GLN A 642 32.84 0.85 -0.27
CA GLN A 642 34.23 1.33 -0.22
C GLN A 642 34.29 2.82 0.10
N ARG A 643 35.32 3.23 0.83
CA ARG A 643 35.56 4.58 1.32
C ARG A 643 36.82 5.17 0.70
N ILE A 644 36.80 6.47 0.42
CA ILE A 644 37.96 7.22 -0.09
C ILE A 644 38.06 8.58 0.61
N GLN A 645 39.26 8.95 1.03
CA GLN A 645 39.58 10.27 1.60
C GLN A 645 40.32 11.11 0.56
N LEU A 646 39.70 12.14 0.01
CA LEU A 646 40.36 13.04 -0.94
C LEU A 646 41.25 14.04 -0.19
N THR A 647 42.56 13.95 -0.38
CA THR A 647 43.55 14.85 0.25
C THR A 647 44.07 15.97 -0.66
N GLY A 648 43.54 16.07 -1.90
CA GLY A 648 43.79 17.16 -2.85
C GLY A 648 44.97 16.93 -3.80
N GLY A 649 44.91 17.53 -4.99
CA GLY A 649 45.83 17.24 -6.10
C GLY A 649 45.45 15.98 -6.89
N THR A 650 46.05 15.79 -8.07
CA THR A 650 45.78 14.61 -8.91
C THR A 650 46.29 13.35 -8.23
N GLN A 651 45.38 12.46 -7.81
CA GLN A 651 45.73 11.26 -7.05
C GLN A 651 45.09 10.00 -7.63
N THR A 652 45.85 8.91 -7.50
CA THR A 652 45.42 7.53 -7.78
C THR A 652 45.49 6.75 -6.47
N GLN A 653 44.47 6.87 -5.61
CA GLN A 653 44.37 6.07 -4.39
C GLN A 653 43.51 4.82 -4.62
N PRO A 654 43.91 3.64 -4.11
CA PRO A 654 43.02 2.49 -4.04
C PRO A 654 41.97 2.72 -2.95
N ALA A 655 40.71 2.46 -3.28
CA ALA A 655 39.60 2.60 -2.35
C ALA A 655 39.69 1.58 -1.20
N THR A 656 39.27 1.98 0.01
CA THR A 656 39.40 1.15 1.22
C THR A 656 38.07 0.50 1.59
N SER A 657 38.05 -0.78 1.95
CA SER A 657 36.83 -1.46 2.39
C SER A 657 36.28 -0.85 3.68
N VAL A 658 34.96 -0.70 3.75
CA VAL A 658 34.25 -0.36 5.00
C VAL A 658 33.98 -1.63 5.80
N LEU A 659 34.28 -1.58 7.10
CA LEU A 659 33.97 -2.62 8.07
C LEU A 659 32.90 -2.12 9.04
N VAL A 660 32.19 -3.06 9.66
CA VAL A 660 31.35 -2.77 10.83
C VAL A 660 31.97 -3.45 12.04
N ASP A 661 31.90 -2.81 13.21
CA ASP A 661 32.55 -3.30 14.44
C ASP A 661 31.93 -4.60 14.98
N ASN A 662 30.62 -4.74 14.83
CA ASN A 662 29.83 -5.91 15.23
C ASN A 662 29.15 -6.55 14.01
N PRO A 663 28.82 -7.86 14.06
CA PRO A 663 28.01 -8.49 13.03
C PRO A 663 26.62 -7.86 12.96
N ILE A 664 26.16 -7.54 11.75
CA ILE A 664 24.81 -7.02 11.55
C ILE A 664 23.81 -8.16 11.72
N ALA A 665 23.06 -8.11 12.82
CA ALA A 665 21.94 -9.00 13.12
C ALA A 665 20.93 -9.06 11.96
N GLN A 666 20.46 -10.26 11.62
CA GLN A 666 19.39 -10.42 10.61
C GLN A 666 18.04 -9.98 11.20
N PRO A 667 17.22 -9.24 10.43
CA PRO A 667 15.87 -8.90 10.87
C PRO A 667 15.00 -10.14 11.04
N LEU A 668 14.14 -10.12 12.04
CA LEU A 668 13.18 -11.19 12.29
C LEU A 668 11.98 -11.08 11.32
N PRO A 669 11.48 -12.20 10.76
CA PRO A 669 10.40 -12.19 9.78
C PRO A 669 9.01 -11.86 10.37
N VAL A 670 8.89 -11.79 11.70
CA VAL A 670 7.63 -11.60 12.44
C VAL A 670 7.87 -10.66 13.61
N SER A 671 6.98 -9.68 13.81
CA SER A 671 7.06 -8.79 14.97
C SER A 671 6.66 -9.52 16.27
N ALA A 672 7.13 -9.01 17.41
CA ALA A 672 6.84 -9.61 18.71
C ALA A 672 5.33 -9.81 18.94
N LYS A 673 4.50 -8.85 18.52
CA LYS A 673 3.06 -8.87 18.80
C LYS A 673 2.22 -9.54 17.72
N ALA A 674 2.69 -9.58 16.47
CA ALA A 674 2.07 -10.38 15.41
C ALA A 674 2.34 -11.89 15.58
N PHE A 675 3.25 -12.28 16.48
CA PHE A 675 3.51 -13.69 16.76
C PHE A 675 2.32 -14.36 17.46
N THR A 676 1.84 -15.45 16.84
CA THR A 676 0.88 -16.41 17.43
C THR A 676 1.56 -17.77 17.59
N TRP A 677 1.05 -18.66 18.45
CA TRP A 677 1.61 -20.02 18.57
C TRP A 677 1.59 -20.81 17.24
N GLN A 678 0.74 -20.42 16.28
CA GLN A 678 0.69 -21.01 14.94
C GLN A 678 1.82 -20.52 14.03
N THR A 679 2.34 -19.31 14.25
CA THR A 679 3.45 -18.74 13.49
C THR A 679 4.77 -19.45 13.85
N PRO A 680 5.60 -19.93 12.90
CA PRO A 680 6.88 -20.55 13.25
C PRO A 680 7.78 -19.61 14.07
N VAL A 681 8.36 -20.12 15.17
CA VAL A 681 9.34 -19.36 15.96
C VAL A 681 10.61 -19.14 15.12
N PRO A 682 11.11 -17.90 14.97
CA PRO A 682 12.27 -17.64 14.13
C PRO A 682 13.56 -18.12 14.80
N THR A 683 14.32 -18.95 14.09
CA THR A 683 15.67 -19.39 14.50
C THR A 683 16.74 -18.51 13.84
N ILE A 684 17.71 -18.06 14.63
CA ILE A 684 18.72 -17.08 14.20
C ILE A 684 20.11 -17.72 14.25
N ASN A 685 20.76 -17.82 13.10
CA ASN A 685 22.16 -18.20 13.01
C ASN A 685 23.02 -16.93 13.04
N GLN A 686 23.70 -16.66 14.16
CA GLN A 686 24.64 -15.53 14.23
C GLN A 686 25.93 -15.88 13.46
N GLU A 687 26.34 -15.00 12.55
CA GLU A 687 27.66 -15.05 11.92
C GLU A 687 28.60 -13.99 12.53
N GLY A 688 29.91 -14.19 12.40
CA GLY A 688 30.93 -13.25 12.90
C GLY A 688 31.08 -11.99 12.04
N THR A 689 31.98 -11.10 12.45
CA THR A 689 32.21 -9.80 11.82
C THR A 689 32.71 -9.98 10.37
N LYS A 690 31.96 -9.47 9.39
CA LYS A 690 32.27 -9.53 7.96
C LYS A 690 32.47 -8.12 7.39
N ALA A 691 33.17 -8.03 6.26
CA ALA A 691 33.21 -6.80 5.47
C ALA A 691 31.79 -6.38 5.06
N LEU A 692 31.53 -5.07 4.98
CA LEU A 692 30.20 -4.56 4.70
C LEU A 692 29.81 -4.80 3.24
N ALA A 693 29.07 -5.88 3.03
CA ALA A 693 28.48 -6.26 1.76
C ALA A 693 26.96 -6.29 1.91
N VAL A 694 26.28 -5.41 1.16
CA VAL A 694 24.84 -5.52 0.93
C VAL A 694 24.62 -6.68 -0.04
N PRO A 695 23.65 -7.58 0.16
CA PRO A 695 23.33 -8.60 -0.83
C PRO A 695 23.02 -7.95 -2.18
N ALA A 696 23.80 -8.29 -3.20
CA ALA A 696 23.65 -7.72 -4.54
C ALA A 696 22.37 -8.24 -5.20
N THR A 697 21.27 -7.50 -5.04
CA THR A 697 20.07 -7.67 -5.86
C THR A 697 20.26 -6.91 -7.18
N SER A 698 19.48 -7.26 -8.20
CA SER A 698 19.43 -6.56 -9.50
C SER A 698 18.75 -5.18 -9.43
N SER A 699 18.62 -4.60 -8.24
CA SER A 699 17.81 -3.43 -7.93
C SER A 699 18.68 -2.24 -7.50
N PRO A 700 18.22 -0.99 -7.68
CA PRO A 700 19.02 0.19 -7.37
C PRO A 700 19.05 0.47 -5.86
N SER A 701 19.81 -0.33 -5.10
CA SER A 701 20.24 0.08 -3.76
C SER A 701 21.07 1.35 -3.86
N SER A 702 20.77 2.35 -3.02
CA SER A 702 21.50 3.62 -2.96
C SER A 702 22.05 3.87 -1.55
N LEU A 703 23.06 4.74 -1.50
CA LEU A 703 23.59 5.31 -0.27
C LEU A 703 22.89 6.64 0.03
N GLY A 704 22.74 6.94 1.31
CA GLY A 704 22.43 8.28 1.82
C GLY A 704 23.48 8.72 2.83
N ALA A 705 23.64 10.02 3.01
CA ALA A 705 24.35 10.57 4.17
C ALA A 705 23.44 11.58 4.90
N GLY A 706 23.57 11.63 6.22
CA GLY A 706 22.90 12.60 7.07
C GLY A 706 23.80 13.00 8.23
N THR A 707 23.30 13.82 9.14
CA THR A 707 24.04 14.23 10.34
C THR A 707 23.11 14.19 11.54
N VAL A 708 23.27 13.20 12.42
CA VAL A 708 22.48 13.03 13.63
C VAL A 708 23.25 13.65 14.80
N ASN A 709 22.68 14.64 15.49
CA ASN A 709 23.32 15.33 16.63
C ASN A 709 24.74 15.88 16.34
N GLY A 710 25.07 16.17 15.07
CA GLY A 710 26.40 16.63 14.64
C GLY A 710 27.39 15.53 14.25
N GLU A 711 27.05 14.24 14.44
CA GLU A 711 27.85 13.12 13.92
C GLU A 711 27.40 12.73 12.51
N PRO A 712 28.30 12.46 11.55
CA PRO A 712 27.94 12.02 10.21
C PRO A 712 27.49 10.55 10.22
N HIS A 713 26.36 10.29 9.57
CA HIS A 713 25.73 8.98 9.48
C HIS A 713 25.60 8.55 8.01
N LEU A 714 25.99 7.30 7.72
CA LEU A 714 25.94 6.64 6.43
C LEU A 714 24.72 5.70 6.43
N TYR A 715 23.78 5.97 5.54
CA TYR A 715 22.57 5.18 5.38
C TYR A 715 22.70 4.26 4.17
N ILE A 716 22.37 2.98 4.36
CA ILE A 716 22.54 1.95 3.34
C ILE A 716 21.25 1.16 3.21
N MET A 717 20.68 1.16 2.01
CA MET A 717 19.46 0.43 1.70
C MET A 717 19.79 -1.03 1.32
N ASP A 718 19.29 -1.98 2.11
CA ASP A 718 19.38 -3.41 1.86
C ASP A 718 17.98 -3.92 1.46
N THR A 719 17.81 -4.03 0.14
CA THR A 719 16.60 -4.52 -0.52
C THR A 719 16.30 -5.99 -0.20
N ALA A 720 17.33 -6.82 0.01
CA ALA A 720 17.15 -8.25 0.26
C ALA A 720 16.65 -8.56 1.68
N SER A 721 16.99 -7.71 2.65
CA SER A 721 16.55 -7.82 4.04
C SER A 721 15.45 -6.81 4.41
N HIS A 722 14.88 -6.11 3.43
CA HIS A 722 13.87 -5.05 3.59
C HIS A 722 14.18 -4.04 4.71
N ARG A 723 15.41 -3.51 4.71
CA ARG A 723 15.92 -2.64 5.77
C ARG A 723 16.79 -1.49 5.29
N ILE A 724 16.97 -0.52 6.17
CA ILE A 724 17.97 0.54 6.09
C ILE A 724 18.92 0.38 7.28
N LEU A 725 20.21 0.31 6.99
CA LEU A 725 21.27 0.34 7.99
C LEU A 725 21.67 1.80 8.22
N ASP A 726 21.73 2.21 9.48
CA ASP A 726 22.24 3.50 9.92
C ASP A 726 23.60 3.29 10.60
N LEU A 727 24.68 3.70 9.93
CA LEU A 727 26.05 3.48 10.36
C LEU A 727 26.75 4.80 10.67
N LYS A 728 27.41 4.91 11.83
CA LYS A 728 28.13 6.13 12.22
C LYS A 728 29.62 5.92 12.42
N THR A 729 30.39 6.99 12.34
CA THR A 729 31.83 6.95 12.66
C THR A 729 32.07 6.71 14.14
N MET A 730 33.05 5.89 14.49
CA MET A 730 33.50 5.67 15.87
C MET A 730 34.13 6.95 16.45
N SER A 731 33.36 7.69 17.24
CA SER A 731 33.76 8.93 17.90
C SER A 731 34.66 8.64 19.12
N GLY A 732 35.96 8.93 19.04
CA GLY A 732 36.81 9.09 20.23
C GLY A 732 37.33 7.82 20.93
N GLY A 733 37.52 6.71 20.21
CA GLY A 733 38.24 5.53 20.71
C GLY A 733 39.63 5.38 20.08
N ASN A 734 40.65 4.99 20.85
CA ASN A 734 41.98 4.63 20.32
C ASN A 734 41.86 3.68 19.12
N THR A 735 42.74 3.85 18.12
CA THR A 735 42.94 2.87 17.04
C THR A 735 43.52 1.58 17.63
N GLY A 736 42.64 0.76 18.23
CA GLY A 736 42.97 -0.58 18.67
C GLY A 736 43.44 -1.38 17.48
N THR A 737 44.66 -1.90 17.56
CA THR A 737 45.26 -2.80 16.58
C THR A 737 44.24 -3.88 16.21
N PRO A 738 43.97 -4.16 14.92
CA PRO A 738 43.03 -5.21 14.54
C PRO A 738 43.45 -6.52 15.21
N THR A 739 42.58 -7.09 16.04
CA THR A 739 42.85 -8.38 16.70
C THR A 739 42.95 -9.45 15.63
N THR A 740 44.18 -9.87 15.34
CA THR A 740 44.49 -10.95 14.41
C THR A 740 43.85 -12.25 14.89
N GLY A 741 42.88 -12.77 14.15
CA GLY A 741 42.43 -14.15 14.32
C GLY A 741 40.93 -14.41 14.19
N VAL A 742 40.42 -14.39 12.96
CA VAL A 742 39.65 -15.52 12.43
C VAL A 742 39.99 -15.63 10.94
N THR A 743 40.57 -16.76 10.52
CA THR A 743 40.70 -17.09 9.09
C THR A 743 39.37 -17.68 8.62
N PRO A 744 38.64 -17.07 7.68
CA PRO A 744 37.40 -17.67 7.17
C PRO A 744 37.75 -18.91 6.35
N THR A 745 37.38 -20.09 6.84
CA THR A 745 37.44 -21.32 6.04
C THR A 745 36.48 -21.20 4.86
N SER A 746 36.92 -21.66 3.69
CA SER A 746 36.23 -21.45 2.42
C SER A 746 34.84 -22.11 2.37
N THR A 747 33.81 -21.34 2.04
CA THR A 747 32.74 -21.76 1.11
C THR A 747 31.94 -20.55 0.61
N THR A 748 31.40 -20.66 -0.61
CA THR A 748 30.51 -19.70 -1.31
C THR A 748 31.05 -18.27 -1.56
N THR A 749 31.85 -18.17 -2.63
CA THR A 749 31.80 -17.12 -3.69
C THR A 749 31.78 -15.63 -3.30
N GLY A 750 32.95 -14.96 -3.41
CA GLY A 750 33.04 -13.50 -3.34
C GLY A 750 34.43 -12.96 -2.97
N GLY A 751 35.49 -13.36 -3.68
CA GLY A 751 36.86 -13.04 -3.30
C GLY A 751 37.27 -11.58 -3.49
N GLY A 752 37.76 -10.94 -2.43
CA GLY A 752 38.47 -9.66 -2.47
C GLY A 752 39.57 -9.64 -1.41
N VAL A 753 40.83 -9.54 -1.83
CA VAL A 753 41.99 -9.57 -0.93
C VAL A 753 42.06 -8.25 -0.14
N ALA A 754 42.02 -8.33 1.19
CA ALA A 754 42.28 -7.19 2.05
C ALA A 754 43.78 -6.81 1.99
N THR A 755 44.12 -5.78 1.24
CA THR A 755 45.46 -5.18 1.21
C THR A 755 45.54 -4.01 2.20
N ASN A 756 46.72 -3.84 2.80
CA ASN A 756 46.98 -3.02 3.98
C ASN A 756 46.85 -1.49 3.79
N ASN A 757 45.66 -1.00 3.49
CA ASN A 757 45.26 0.38 3.75
C ASN A 757 44.17 0.38 4.83
N SER A 758 44.22 1.36 5.73
CA SER A 758 43.41 1.41 6.96
C SER A 758 41.91 1.42 6.66
N SER A 759 41.28 0.26 6.81
CA SER A 759 39.83 0.09 6.73
C SER A 759 39.12 1.01 7.72
N VAL A 760 38.06 1.67 7.28
CA VAL A 760 37.21 2.46 8.18
C VAL A 760 36.18 1.55 8.81
N THR A 761 36.24 1.43 10.13
CA THR A 761 35.23 0.74 10.92
C THR A 761 34.13 1.72 11.31
N LEU A 762 32.91 1.43 10.89
CA LEU A 762 31.69 2.12 11.32
C LEU A 762 30.99 1.32 12.43
N HIS A 763 30.20 2.01 13.24
CA HIS A 763 29.36 1.41 14.26
C HIS A 763 27.90 1.42 13.80
N LEU A 764 27.18 0.32 14.03
CA LEU A 764 25.75 0.24 13.74
C LEU A 764 24.95 1.03 14.78
N ALA A 765 24.40 2.18 14.37
CA ALA A 765 23.54 2.98 15.22
C ALA A 765 22.14 2.35 15.32
N GLN A 766 21.52 2.05 14.18
CA GLN A 766 20.16 1.48 14.11
C GLN A 766 19.94 0.68 12.80
N GLN A 767 19.02 -0.27 12.83
CA GLN A 767 18.42 -0.90 11.66
C GLN A 767 16.94 -0.53 11.59
N TYR A 768 16.49 0.07 10.50
CA TYR A 768 15.05 0.32 10.25
C TYR A 768 14.53 -0.75 9.30
N VAL A 769 13.52 -1.52 9.70
CA VAL A 769 13.09 -2.75 9.02
C VAL A 769 11.59 -2.71 8.75
N SER A 770 11.17 -2.98 7.51
CA SER A 770 9.76 -3.28 7.21
C SER A 770 9.61 -3.97 5.85
N PRO A 771 9.08 -5.21 5.79
CA PRO A 771 8.80 -5.87 4.51
C PRO A 771 7.73 -5.15 3.69
N THR A 772 6.86 -4.37 4.34
CA THR A 772 5.75 -3.64 3.71
C THR A 772 6.17 -2.30 3.14
N PHE A 773 7.02 -1.55 3.84
CA PHE A 773 7.43 -0.20 3.40
C PHE A 773 8.78 -0.21 2.66
N LEU A 774 9.69 -1.12 3.01
CA LEU A 774 11.02 -1.23 2.41
C LEU A 774 11.11 -2.47 1.50
N THR A 775 10.01 -2.79 0.79
CA THR A 775 9.97 -3.89 -0.18
C THR A 775 11.03 -3.72 -1.26
N LEU A 776 11.07 -2.55 -1.91
CA LEU A 776 12.06 -2.23 -2.94
C LEU A 776 12.50 -0.75 -2.86
N PRO A 777 13.27 -0.35 -1.84
CA PRO A 777 13.82 0.99 -1.71
C PRO A 777 14.79 1.32 -2.86
N ARG A 778 14.61 2.49 -3.48
CA ARG A 778 15.37 2.98 -4.66
C ARG A 778 16.22 4.22 -4.38
N SER A 779 15.76 5.12 -3.52
CA SER A 779 16.45 6.37 -3.19
C SER A 779 16.10 6.81 -1.77
N ILE A 780 17.03 7.47 -1.10
CA ILE A 780 16.89 7.90 0.30
C ILE A 780 17.35 9.36 0.43
N ALA A 781 16.51 10.16 1.08
CA ALA A 781 16.81 11.53 1.48
C ALA A 781 16.69 11.63 3.00
N VAL A 782 17.73 12.13 3.65
CA VAL A 782 17.76 12.35 5.10
C VAL A 782 17.81 13.86 5.35
N ASP A 783 17.09 14.33 6.36
CA ASP A 783 17.17 15.71 6.78
C ASP A 783 18.55 16.05 7.38
N ALA A 784 18.97 17.32 7.35
CA ALA A 784 20.30 17.67 7.85
C ALA A 784 20.45 17.59 9.38
N GLN A 785 19.38 17.31 10.13
CA GLN A 785 19.44 16.99 11.57
C GLN A 785 19.37 15.47 11.85
N GLY A 786 19.20 14.65 10.81
CA GLY A 786 19.06 13.20 10.93
C GLY A 786 17.87 12.79 11.82
N SER A 787 16.81 13.61 11.86
CA SER A 787 15.57 13.40 12.62
C SER A 787 14.47 12.71 11.80
N GLN A 788 14.54 12.78 10.47
CA GLN A 788 13.55 12.25 9.53
C GLN A 788 14.24 11.64 8.30
N ILE A 789 13.85 10.41 7.99
CA ILE A 789 14.26 9.70 6.77
C ILE A 789 13.06 9.65 5.83
N ASN A 790 13.30 10.04 4.58
CA ASN A 790 12.37 9.93 3.47
C ASN A 790 12.95 8.92 2.45
N VAL A 791 12.18 7.90 2.10
CA VAL A 791 12.60 6.81 1.22
C VAL A 791 11.64 6.71 0.05
N LEU A 792 12.18 6.74 -1.16
CA LEU A 792 11.45 6.37 -2.36
C LEU A 792 11.50 4.84 -2.48
N SER A 793 10.37 4.18 -2.27
CA SER A 793 10.25 2.72 -2.26
C SER A 793 9.16 2.26 -3.20
N GLN A 794 9.39 1.18 -3.97
CA GLN A 794 8.36 0.57 -4.79
C GLN A 794 7.67 -0.55 -4.01
N ASN A 795 6.34 -0.56 -4.01
CA ASN A 795 5.54 -1.61 -3.37
C ASN A 795 5.39 -2.84 -4.29
N THR A 796 4.80 -3.92 -3.75
CA THR A 796 4.52 -5.16 -4.51
C THR A 796 3.59 -4.95 -5.72
N SER A 797 2.77 -3.90 -5.71
CA SER A 797 1.86 -3.52 -6.81
C SER A 797 2.55 -2.64 -7.88
N SER A 798 3.88 -2.54 -7.86
CA SER A 798 4.70 -1.72 -8.76
C SER A 798 4.52 -0.19 -8.65
N MET A 799 3.73 0.33 -7.71
CA MET A 799 3.63 1.77 -7.46
C MET A 799 4.81 2.27 -6.62
N LEU A 800 5.25 3.50 -6.91
CA LEU A 800 6.24 4.21 -6.08
C LEU A 800 5.54 4.96 -4.95
N ALA A 801 6.06 4.79 -3.74
CA ALA A 801 5.61 5.46 -2.54
C ALA A 801 6.73 6.25 -1.87
N LEU A 802 6.37 7.37 -1.26
CA LEU A 802 7.19 8.07 -0.29
C LEU A 802 6.92 7.43 1.07
N VAL A 803 7.96 6.83 1.63
CA VAL A 803 7.96 6.32 3.01
C VAL A 803 8.69 7.32 3.88
N SER A 804 7.99 7.94 4.82
CA SER A 804 8.53 8.97 5.71
C SER A 804 8.43 8.52 7.16
N PHE A 805 9.55 8.52 7.89
CA PHE A 805 9.59 8.13 9.29
C PHE A 805 10.67 8.88 10.08
N HIS A 806 10.53 8.93 11.40
CA HIS A 806 11.50 9.55 12.30
C HIS A 806 12.56 8.56 12.78
N THR A 807 13.81 9.02 12.92
CA THR A 807 14.95 8.22 13.39
C THR A 807 14.90 7.91 14.89
N ASN A 808 14.14 8.69 15.66
CA ASN A 808 13.85 8.44 17.07
C ASN A 808 12.39 7.99 17.24
N PRO A 809 12.06 6.71 16.97
CA PRO A 809 10.73 6.19 17.15
C PRO A 809 10.42 6.01 18.65
N GLN A 810 9.91 7.09 19.27
CA GLN A 810 9.24 7.02 20.58
C GLN A 810 8.12 5.96 20.59
N ASN A 811 7.50 5.72 19.44
CA ASN A 811 6.47 4.72 19.22
C ASN A 811 7.08 3.42 18.70
N VAL A 812 7.30 2.46 19.60
CA VAL A 812 7.56 1.05 19.27
C VAL A 812 6.34 0.48 18.55
N CYS A 813 6.55 -0.34 17.52
CA CYS A 813 5.46 -1.04 16.82
C CYS A 813 4.49 -1.71 17.81
N ALA A 814 3.21 -1.39 17.60
CA ALA A 814 2.12 -1.68 18.53
C ALA A 814 1.60 -3.12 18.44
#